data_AF-A0A812N3J8-F1
#
_entry.id   AF-A0A812N3J8-F1
#
_cell.length_a   1.000
_cell.length_b   1.000
_cell.length_c   1.000
_cell.angle_alpha   90.00
_cell.angle_beta   90.00
_cell.angle_gamma   90.00
#
_symmetry.space_group_name_H-M   'P 1'
#
loop_
_entity.id
_entity.type
_entity.pdbx_description
1 polymer ?
#
loop_
_entity_poly.entity_id
_entity_poly.type
_entity_poly.pdbx_seq_one_letter_code
_entity_poly.pdbx_strand_id
1 'polypeptide(L)'
;MAASPESASAMEVLQKDYQDTIMELTGKKKEIVDPFRLEYEKLYKALMRSHEAEKRLTKKIRDLNAEISTSAQNVQNALSTAAEDQKQIESLRQEIQAREEQIEETNRKEEQAKETISKRKNEIDDMITRIEQGVGMSEEQEFQLNQLVGQKEHMDKDKELLKQNTEMLQRITQGRLDEVQHLEKGLGEAEAQILVMKEKIGEKRGEVEVAKRQKDELEQTMKDLREENDQKQEELAAARRNIATEQTELRKIQQAVADTEKEEERLERRVHQRMDEKRKLEEKLEQEQHKNQKFAQESEEKERLLKGRRDELQRTKKEKEKVIRAYEVLKKKDKATEEERQTNESKRNELKSDVKNHQEKSEVLKRDADVDRKKIEDLLRERDILNKNVVKADERTKKQIDLVKRQETQAMNMQKDITRWKQDAQDFQKRIMELEKQREKYGIELSQAPPPQRHRCSVLQNLEQLAALHVPFPRFLLVSAMACPKHLEQSIATSLRQHLNVGKDSATTNELQNAFELSQEFSRTKFDILDQASDLGLEVKDVYYNASPAVLYEQALRHEEGSFITASGALSVTSGKKTGRSPKDKRIVEEYDSVRDIWWGKVNIKLEEAVFEINRERAVDYLNTQKRLYVVDGFAGWDEEYRIPIRVITSRAYHALFMQNMLVPPSKSELYQFEASAFPRPFVIFNAGCFPCNRHTAGMTSTTSVSLSLCRGEMVILGTQYAGEMKKGVFTVMMYHMPLRPERHLGPAERALPLHSSCNVGPEGDVSLFFGLSGTGKTTLSADPARKLIGDDEHVWTSKGVFNIEGGCYAKCINLSREKEPEIYDAIRFGSVLENVVFDEWSRKVDYDNVSLTENTRCAYPLHYIPNALIPAKIDSHPSNVILLTCDAFGVLPPISKLTKEQVMYHFISGYTAKVAGTEMGVTEPQATFSACFGGPFLAMHPYHYAEMLAAKLEKHGGHAWLLNTGWVGGAYGVGERCPLKFTRQLVDAVHDGTLAGLEDEDWEPLPIFGLRMPRKAVKGVPREILCPEAAWRSRGQSSAEFWAAASKLALLFQNNFEEYAPQCLPAVVQAGPQAPKEASGYP
;
A
#
# COMPACT_ATOMS: atom_id res chain seq x y z
N MET A 1 -66.88 -13.03 60.79
CA MET A 1 -66.15 -12.95 62.09
C MET A 1 -65.68 -11.51 62.29
N ALA A 2 -65.30 -11.12 63.50
CA ALA A 2 -64.96 -9.73 63.82
C ALA A 2 -63.66 -9.25 63.14
N ALA A 3 -63.56 -7.96 62.85
CA ALA A 3 -62.36 -7.32 62.33
C ALA A 3 -61.56 -6.67 63.46
N SER A 4 -60.27 -6.96 63.55
CA SER A 4 -59.30 -6.30 64.45
C SER A 4 -58.74 -5.03 63.79
N PRO A 5 -58.85 -3.84 64.41
CA PRO A 5 -58.48 -2.58 63.79
C PRO A 5 -57.00 -2.21 64.03
N GLU A 6 -56.06 -2.99 63.52
CA GLU A 6 -54.62 -2.70 63.74
C GLU A 6 -53.72 -3.16 62.58
N SER A 7 -53.77 -2.41 61.47
CA SER A 7 -52.68 -2.39 60.48
C SER A 7 -52.65 -1.02 59.80
N ALA A 8 -51.73 -0.15 60.23
CA ALA A 8 -51.40 1.04 59.46
C ALA A 8 -50.85 0.64 58.09
N SER A 9 -51.21 1.38 57.04
CA SER A 9 -50.62 1.23 55.71
C SER A 9 -49.10 1.39 55.78
N ALA A 10 -48.34 0.62 54.99
CA ALA A 10 -46.90 0.77 54.93
C ALA A 10 -46.47 2.21 54.56
N MET A 11 -47.30 2.95 53.80
CA MET A 11 -47.08 4.37 53.54
C MET A 11 -47.41 5.30 54.71
N GLU A 12 -48.29 4.93 55.63
CA GLU A 12 -48.56 5.75 56.83
C GLU A 12 -47.38 5.67 57.82
N VAL A 13 -46.69 4.52 57.86
CA VAL A 13 -45.41 4.37 58.55
C VAL A 13 -44.32 5.20 57.87
N LEU A 14 -44.09 5.01 56.57
CA LEU A 14 -43.08 5.79 55.81
C LEU A 14 -43.31 7.30 55.85
N GLN A 15 -44.58 7.76 55.87
CA GLN A 15 -44.91 9.17 56.00
C GLN A 15 -44.57 9.73 57.38
N LYS A 16 -44.73 8.93 58.45
CA LYS A 16 -44.32 9.30 59.79
C LYS A 16 -42.80 9.32 59.92
N ASP A 17 -42.11 8.27 59.46
CA ASP A 17 -40.65 8.17 59.48
C ASP A 17 -40.00 9.34 58.74
N TYR A 18 -40.59 9.77 57.61
CA TYR A 18 -40.19 10.97 56.88
C TYR A 18 -40.38 12.26 57.70
N GLN A 19 -41.51 12.41 58.41
CA GLN A 19 -41.76 13.59 59.26
C GLN A 19 -40.78 13.66 60.43
N ASP A 20 -40.56 12.54 61.12
CA ASP A 20 -39.61 12.44 62.23
C ASP A 20 -38.17 12.72 61.75
N THR A 21 -37.77 12.15 60.61
CA THR A 21 -36.45 12.40 59.97
C THR A 21 -36.26 13.87 59.58
N ILE A 22 -37.24 14.50 58.92
CA ILE A 22 -37.17 15.91 58.54
C ILE A 22 -37.10 16.81 59.80
N MET A 23 -37.76 16.44 60.89
CA MET A 23 -37.71 17.18 62.14
C MET A 23 -36.31 17.13 62.79
N GLU A 24 -35.66 15.96 62.87
CA GLU A 24 -34.27 15.85 63.35
C GLU A 24 -33.29 16.68 62.50
N LEU A 25 -33.47 16.66 61.17
CA LEU A 25 -32.64 17.41 60.22
C LEU A 25 -32.76 18.94 60.34
N THR A 26 -33.72 19.47 61.11
CA THR A 26 -33.84 20.92 61.39
C THR A 26 -33.07 21.42 62.63
N GLY A 27 -32.24 20.57 63.23
CA GLY A 27 -31.44 20.89 64.42
C GLY A 27 -30.29 21.91 64.23
N LYS A 28 -29.51 22.14 65.30
CA LYS A 28 -28.48 23.20 65.46
C LYS A 28 -27.23 23.12 64.53
N LYS A 29 -27.27 22.38 63.42
CA LYS A 29 -26.18 22.27 62.43
C LYS A 29 -26.63 22.50 60.98
N LYS A 30 -27.71 23.28 60.80
CA LYS A 30 -28.43 23.49 59.52
C LYS A 30 -27.55 23.62 58.28
N GLU A 31 -26.50 24.44 58.32
CA GLU A 31 -25.62 24.73 57.17
C GLU A 31 -24.89 23.51 56.59
N ILE A 32 -24.70 22.44 57.37
CA ILE A 32 -23.99 21.21 56.92
C ILE A 32 -24.97 20.20 56.30
N VAL A 33 -26.26 20.23 56.67
CA VAL A 33 -27.21 19.13 56.40
C VAL A 33 -28.37 19.52 55.47
N ASP A 34 -28.60 20.82 55.24
CA ASP A 34 -29.65 21.30 54.31
C ASP A 34 -29.54 20.70 52.88
N PRO A 35 -28.35 20.48 52.26
CA PRO A 35 -28.26 19.83 50.94
C PRO A 35 -28.79 18.39 50.94
N PHE A 36 -28.46 17.61 51.98
CA PHE A 36 -28.95 16.23 52.14
C PHE A 36 -30.47 16.20 52.37
N ARG A 37 -30.98 17.12 53.20
CA ARG A 37 -32.42 17.31 53.43
C ARG A 37 -33.16 17.58 52.11
N LEU A 38 -32.58 18.38 51.21
CA LEU A 38 -33.19 18.75 49.94
C LEU A 38 -33.29 17.57 48.94
N GLU A 39 -32.30 16.68 48.89
CA GLU A 39 -32.39 15.44 48.09
C GLU A 39 -33.32 14.40 48.72
N TYR A 40 -33.34 14.29 50.05
CA TYR A 40 -34.29 13.41 50.75
C TYR A 40 -35.76 13.84 50.52
N GLU A 41 -36.04 15.14 50.56
CA GLU A 41 -37.35 15.70 50.17
C GLU A 41 -37.73 15.37 48.71
N LYS A 42 -36.77 15.40 47.76
CA LYS A 42 -37.02 15.05 46.35
C LYS A 42 -37.37 13.57 46.20
N LEU A 43 -36.59 12.68 46.83
CA LEU A 43 -36.81 11.23 46.82
C LEU A 43 -38.19 10.87 47.39
N TYR A 44 -38.58 11.43 48.53
CA TYR A 44 -39.90 11.21 49.11
C TYR A 44 -41.03 11.70 48.19
N LYS A 45 -40.89 12.89 47.58
CA LYS A 45 -41.87 13.42 46.62
C LYS A 45 -41.99 12.57 45.34
N ALA A 46 -40.92 11.89 44.93
CA ALA A 46 -40.97 10.92 43.82
C ALA A 46 -41.70 9.62 44.22
N LEU A 47 -41.41 9.08 45.41
CA LEU A 47 -42.06 7.88 45.96
C LEU A 47 -43.59 8.06 46.08
N MET A 48 -44.03 9.18 46.65
CA MET A 48 -45.45 9.52 46.79
C MET A 48 -46.20 9.53 45.45
N ARG A 49 -45.59 10.12 44.40
CA ARG A 49 -46.17 10.17 43.04
C ARG A 49 -46.32 8.77 42.43
N SER A 50 -45.35 7.89 42.69
CA SER A 50 -45.39 6.50 42.23
C SER A 50 -46.55 5.72 42.89
N HIS A 51 -46.67 5.79 44.22
CA HIS A 51 -47.74 5.09 44.95
C HIS A 51 -49.15 5.62 44.59
N GLU A 52 -49.30 6.93 44.32
CA GLU A 52 -50.57 7.46 43.81
C GLU A 52 -50.95 6.91 42.43
N ALA A 53 -49.99 6.70 41.53
CA ALA A 53 -50.24 6.13 40.21
C ALA A 53 -50.66 4.66 40.31
N GLU A 54 -49.96 3.87 41.13
CA GLU A 54 -50.27 2.48 41.47
C GLU A 54 -51.71 2.33 42.00
N LYS A 55 -52.11 3.20 42.95
CA LYS A 55 -53.47 3.19 43.54
C LYS A 55 -54.57 3.44 42.51
N ARG A 56 -54.34 4.36 41.56
CA ARG A 56 -55.28 4.68 40.47
C ARG A 56 -55.43 3.51 39.50
N LEU A 57 -54.32 2.87 39.11
CA LEU A 57 -54.31 1.68 38.25
C LEU A 57 -55.03 0.50 38.92
N THR A 58 -54.69 0.21 40.17
CA THR A 58 -55.28 -0.90 40.95
C THR A 58 -56.79 -0.75 41.12
N LYS A 59 -57.30 0.48 41.26
CA LYS A 59 -58.75 0.73 41.24
C LYS A 59 -59.36 0.39 39.88
N LYS A 60 -58.81 0.95 38.80
CA LYS A 60 -59.36 0.79 37.44
C LYS A 60 -59.40 -0.68 36.97
N ILE A 61 -58.44 -1.50 37.41
CA ILE A 61 -58.43 -2.96 37.18
C ILE A 61 -59.59 -3.67 37.88
N ARG A 62 -59.96 -3.27 39.12
CA ARG A 62 -61.11 -3.84 39.84
C ARG A 62 -62.43 -3.44 39.19
N ASP A 63 -62.55 -2.17 38.80
CA ASP A 63 -63.76 -1.63 38.16
C ASP A 63 -64.04 -2.40 36.85
N LEU A 64 -63.02 -2.59 35.99
CA LEU A 64 -63.13 -3.38 34.75
C LEU A 64 -63.46 -4.87 34.98
N ASN A 65 -62.85 -5.50 35.99
CA ASN A 65 -63.12 -6.92 36.29
C ASN A 65 -64.58 -7.15 36.76
N ALA A 66 -65.22 -6.17 37.40
CA ALA A 66 -66.63 -6.24 37.76
C ALA A 66 -67.55 -6.16 36.53
N GLU A 67 -67.23 -5.28 35.57
CA GLU A 67 -67.96 -5.17 34.30
C GLU A 67 -67.84 -6.45 33.46
N ILE A 68 -66.63 -7.02 33.34
CA ILE A 68 -66.36 -8.28 32.62
C ILE A 68 -67.18 -9.43 33.21
N SER A 69 -67.17 -9.58 34.55
CA SER A 69 -67.92 -10.63 35.24
C SER A 69 -69.44 -10.51 35.01
N THR A 70 -69.96 -9.28 35.03
CA THR A 70 -71.39 -8.99 34.77
C THR A 70 -71.76 -9.30 33.31
N SER A 71 -70.88 -8.97 32.36
CA SER A 71 -71.11 -9.23 30.93
C SER A 71 -71.09 -10.73 30.61
N ALA A 72 -70.15 -11.49 31.20
CA ALA A 72 -70.06 -12.95 31.04
C ALA A 72 -71.35 -13.67 31.47
N GLN A 73 -71.95 -13.26 32.59
CA GLN A 73 -73.21 -13.82 33.08
C GLN A 73 -74.37 -13.63 32.08
N ASN A 74 -74.43 -12.46 31.43
CA ASN A 74 -75.45 -12.15 30.43
C ASN A 74 -75.27 -12.97 29.14
N VAL A 75 -74.02 -13.15 28.68
CA VAL A 75 -73.71 -14.01 27.52
C VAL A 75 -74.07 -15.47 27.79
N GLN A 76 -73.81 -15.97 28.99
CA GLN A 76 -74.13 -17.36 29.36
C GLN A 76 -75.65 -17.62 29.38
N ASN A 77 -76.45 -16.63 29.81
CA ASN A 77 -77.91 -16.71 29.74
C ASN A 77 -78.41 -16.73 28.28
N ALA A 78 -77.90 -15.85 27.42
CA ALA A 78 -78.28 -15.77 26.01
C ALA A 78 -77.96 -17.05 25.22
N LEU A 79 -76.83 -17.70 25.53
CA LEU A 79 -76.45 -19.00 24.95
C LEU A 79 -77.45 -20.13 25.31
N SER A 80 -78.09 -20.06 26.48
CA SER A 80 -79.12 -21.04 26.87
C SER A 80 -80.37 -20.92 26.00
N THR A 81 -80.85 -19.70 25.75
CA THR A 81 -82.05 -19.45 24.92
C THR A 81 -81.82 -19.88 23.48
N ALA A 82 -80.66 -19.52 22.90
CA ALA A 82 -80.33 -19.88 21.52
C ALA A 82 -80.29 -21.41 21.28
N ALA A 83 -79.94 -22.21 22.31
CA ALA A 83 -79.95 -23.67 22.23
C ALA A 83 -81.37 -24.28 22.20
N GLU A 84 -82.38 -23.60 22.76
CA GLU A 84 -83.78 -24.01 22.67
C GLU A 84 -84.39 -23.62 21.30
N ASP A 85 -84.12 -22.40 20.82
CA ASP A 85 -84.54 -21.92 19.50
C ASP A 85 -84.03 -22.84 18.37
N GLN A 86 -82.75 -23.23 18.43
CA GLN A 86 -82.14 -24.08 17.41
C GLN A 86 -82.80 -25.48 17.34
N LYS A 87 -83.33 -25.96 18.47
CA LYS A 87 -84.11 -27.22 18.54
C LYS A 87 -85.49 -27.10 17.88
N GLN A 88 -86.14 -25.95 17.98
CA GLN A 88 -87.42 -25.69 17.30
C GLN A 88 -87.22 -25.58 15.78
N ILE A 89 -86.16 -24.90 15.33
CA ILE A 89 -85.81 -24.77 13.91
C ILE A 89 -85.58 -26.15 13.26
N GLU A 90 -84.96 -27.08 13.98
CA GLU A 90 -84.69 -28.43 13.47
C GLU A 90 -85.97 -29.27 13.32
N SER A 91 -86.94 -29.11 14.24
CA SER A 91 -88.28 -29.69 14.12
C SER A 91 -89.05 -29.13 12.91
N LEU A 92 -89.03 -27.81 12.72
CA LEU A 92 -89.74 -27.14 11.61
C LEU A 92 -89.18 -27.53 10.24
N ARG A 93 -87.87 -27.81 10.13
CA ARG A 93 -87.26 -28.30 8.89
C ARG A 93 -87.79 -29.68 8.46
N GLN A 94 -88.04 -30.57 9.42
CA GLN A 94 -88.60 -31.90 9.13
C GLN A 94 -90.06 -31.80 8.63
N GLU A 95 -90.87 -30.89 9.19
CA GLU A 95 -92.22 -30.63 8.68
C GLU A 95 -92.23 -30.02 7.27
N ILE A 96 -91.27 -29.13 6.95
CA ILE A 96 -91.16 -28.53 5.62
C ILE A 96 -90.81 -29.61 4.58
N GLN A 97 -89.79 -30.42 4.83
CA GLN A 97 -89.37 -31.49 3.92
C GLN A 97 -90.51 -32.49 3.65
N ALA A 98 -91.27 -32.87 4.69
CA ALA A 98 -92.43 -33.76 4.55
C ALA A 98 -93.59 -33.14 3.73
N ARG A 99 -93.66 -31.81 3.59
CA ARG A 99 -94.62 -31.14 2.69
C ARG A 99 -94.09 -30.97 1.27
N GLU A 100 -92.79 -30.81 1.09
CA GLU A 100 -92.18 -30.74 -0.24
C GLU A 100 -92.39 -32.05 -1.02
N GLU A 101 -92.22 -33.21 -0.37
CA GLU A 101 -92.54 -34.53 -0.94
C GLU A 101 -94.03 -34.67 -1.33
N GLN A 102 -94.96 -34.10 -0.56
CA GLN A 102 -96.39 -34.10 -0.91
C GLN A 102 -96.71 -33.20 -2.12
N ILE A 103 -95.93 -32.12 -2.33
CA ILE A 103 -96.09 -31.23 -3.47
C ILE A 103 -95.60 -31.90 -4.76
N GLU A 104 -94.45 -32.60 -4.75
CA GLU A 104 -93.99 -33.37 -5.92
C GLU A 104 -94.99 -34.48 -6.32
N GLU A 105 -95.48 -35.24 -5.34
CA GLU A 105 -96.50 -36.28 -5.53
C GLU A 105 -97.87 -35.73 -5.99
N THR A 106 -98.12 -34.42 -5.81
CA THR A 106 -99.31 -33.72 -6.33
C THR A 106 -99.07 -33.21 -7.75
N ASN A 107 -97.94 -32.55 -8.02
CA ASN A 107 -97.56 -32.05 -9.35
C ASN A 107 -97.52 -33.19 -10.38
N ARG A 108 -96.98 -34.36 -10.00
CA ARG A 108 -96.95 -35.56 -10.84
C ARG A 108 -98.35 -36.06 -11.25
N LYS A 109 -99.36 -35.84 -10.42
CA LYS A 109 -100.77 -36.17 -10.73
C LYS A 109 -101.41 -35.13 -11.65
N GLU A 110 -101.05 -33.85 -11.50
CA GLU A 110 -101.47 -32.79 -12.42
C GLU A 110 -100.94 -33.02 -13.84
N GLU A 111 -99.68 -33.46 -13.98
CA GLU A 111 -99.05 -33.78 -15.26
C GLU A 111 -99.81 -34.92 -15.99
N GLN A 112 -100.12 -36.01 -15.27
CA GLN A 112 -100.94 -37.12 -15.80
C GLN A 112 -102.37 -36.69 -16.17
N ALA A 113 -102.95 -35.74 -15.42
CA ALA A 113 -104.25 -35.16 -15.77
C ALA A 113 -104.17 -34.33 -17.07
N LYS A 114 -103.10 -33.56 -17.29
CA LYS A 114 -102.86 -32.80 -18.53
C LYS A 114 -102.72 -33.71 -19.75
N GLU A 115 -101.96 -34.81 -19.65
CA GLU A 115 -101.89 -35.81 -20.73
C GLU A 115 -103.27 -36.43 -21.04
N THR A 116 -104.05 -36.73 -20.01
CA THR A 116 -105.39 -37.32 -20.15
C THR A 116 -106.38 -36.35 -20.83
N ILE A 117 -106.31 -35.06 -20.50
CA ILE A 117 -107.09 -33.99 -21.15
C ILE A 117 -106.67 -33.83 -22.61
N SER A 118 -105.36 -33.93 -22.91
CA SER A 118 -104.83 -33.88 -24.28
C SER A 118 -105.40 -35.01 -25.15
N LYS A 119 -105.39 -36.26 -24.65
CA LYS A 119 -106.04 -37.39 -25.35
C LYS A 119 -107.53 -37.16 -25.60
N ARG A 120 -108.28 -36.69 -24.59
CA ARG A 120 -109.73 -36.46 -24.75
C ARG A 120 -110.08 -35.32 -25.70
N LYS A 121 -109.20 -34.32 -25.88
CA LYS A 121 -109.38 -33.32 -26.95
C LYS A 121 -109.28 -33.96 -28.32
N ASN A 122 -108.23 -34.74 -28.56
CA ASN A 122 -108.05 -35.44 -29.84
C ASN A 122 -109.20 -36.42 -30.15
N GLU A 123 -109.75 -37.09 -29.13
CA GLU A 123 -110.95 -37.94 -29.25
C GLU A 123 -112.22 -37.13 -29.59
N ILE A 124 -112.36 -35.91 -29.07
CA ILE A 124 -113.47 -35.01 -29.38
C ILE A 124 -113.36 -34.47 -30.81
N ASP A 125 -112.17 -34.06 -31.24
CA ASP A 125 -111.95 -33.55 -32.60
C ASP A 125 -112.21 -34.66 -33.65
N ASP A 126 -111.80 -35.90 -33.37
CA ASP A 126 -112.09 -37.07 -34.22
C ASP A 126 -113.58 -37.47 -34.21
N MET A 127 -114.33 -37.19 -33.13
CA MET A 127 -115.79 -37.34 -33.10
C MET A 127 -116.52 -36.22 -33.86
N ILE A 128 -116.07 -34.97 -33.77
CA ILE A 128 -116.63 -33.84 -34.55
C ILE A 128 -116.50 -34.13 -36.05
N THR A 129 -115.31 -34.59 -36.48
CA THR A 129 -115.02 -35.01 -37.86
C THR A 129 -115.96 -36.11 -38.38
N ARG A 130 -116.54 -36.94 -37.49
CA ARG A 130 -117.53 -37.97 -37.83
C ARG A 130 -118.97 -37.45 -37.84
N ILE A 131 -119.29 -36.43 -37.05
CA ILE A 131 -120.63 -35.80 -37.03
C ILE A 131 -120.86 -34.94 -38.28
N GLU A 132 -119.80 -34.39 -38.88
CA GLU A 132 -119.86 -33.68 -40.17
C GLU A 132 -120.19 -34.62 -41.37
N GLN A 133 -120.23 -35.95 -41.17
CA GLN A 133 -120.64 -36.96 -42.15
C GLN A 133 -122.06 -37.51 -41.84
N GLY A 134 -123.04 -36.61 -41.74
CA GLY A 134 -124.33 -36.88 -41.09
C GLY A 134 -125.37 -37.73 -41.84
N VAL A 135 -125.93 -38.73 -41.13
CA VAL A 135 -127.18 -39.48 -41.42
C VAL A 135 -127.77 -39.96 -40.07
N GLY A 136 -129.08 -40.01 -39.79
CA GLY A 136 -130.23 -39.51 -40.57
C GLY A 136 -131.60 -40.07 -40.13
N MET A 137 -132.13 -39.60 -38.98
CA MET A 137 -133.50 -39.82 -38.44
C MET A 137 -133.90 -41.24 -37.96
N SER A 138 -134.82 -41.31 -36.98
CA SER A 138 -135.84 -42.38 -36.80
C SER A 138 -136.91 -41.96 -35.77
N GLU A 139 -138.09 -42.59 -35.85
CA GLU A 139 -139.37 -42.16 -35.21
C GLU A 139 -139.56 -42.61 -33.74
N GLU A 140 -138.61 -43.34 -33.15
CA GLU A 140 -138.68 -43.89 -31.79
C GLU A 140 -138.79 -42.80 -30.68
N GLN A 141 -138.50 -41.55 -31.03
CA GLN A 141 -138.54 -40.39 -30.14
C GLN A 141 -139.96 -39.96 -29.73
N GLU A 142 -140.99 -40.26 -30.54
CA GLU A 142 -142.35 -39.76 -30.28
C GLU A 142 -143.07 -40.52 -29.14
N PHE A 143 -142.72 -41.79 -28.91
CA PHE A 143 -143.23 -42.55 -27.77
C PHE A 143 -142.58 -42.11 -26.44
N GLN A 144 -141.29 -41.78 -26.46
CA GLN A 144 -140.56 -41.28 -25.28
C GLN A 144 -141.10 -39.92 -24.80
N LEU A 145 -141.51 -39.06 -25.74
CA LEU A 145 -142.01 -37.71 -25.44
C LEU A 145 -143.21 -37.72 -24.46
N ASN A 146 -144.15 -38.65 -24.61
CA ASN A 146 -145.32 -38.75 -23.72
C ASN A 146 -144.96 -39.26 -22.32
N GLN A 147 -143.89 -40.06 -22.16
CA GLN A 147 -143.41 -40.49 -20.86
C GLN A 147 -142.68 -39.36 -20.10
N LEU A 148 -141.99 -38.48 -20.83
CA LEU A 148 -141.30 -37.30 -20.29
C LEU A 148 -142.26 -36.24 -19.73
N VAL A 149 -143.47 -36.09 -20.28
CA VAL A 149 -144.48 -35.13 -19.76
C VAL A 149 -144.87 -35.46 -18.31
N GLY A 150 -145.06 -36.74 -17.97
CA GLY A 150 -145.37 -37.15 -16.59
C GLY A 150 -144.20 -36.95 -15.62
N GLN A 151 -142.95 -37.07 -16.09
CA GLN A 151 -141.77 -36.78 -15.28
C GLN A 151 -141.61 -35.27 -15.03
N LYS A 152 -141.94 -34.43 -16.01
CA LYS A 152 -141.86 -32.97 -15.92
C LYS A 152 -142.68 -32.39 -14.75
N GLU A 153 -143.92 -32.86 -14.54
CA GLU A 153 -144.77 -32.37 -13.45
C GLU A 153 -144.24 -32.72 -12.04
N HIS A 154 -143.41 -33.76 -11.92
CA HIS A 154 -142.68 -34.06 -10.69
C HIS A 154 -141.47 -33.12 -10.54
N MET A 155 -140.69 -32.94 -11.61
CA MET A 155 -139.51 -32.08 -11.61
C MET A 155 -139.83 -30.61 -11.35
N ASP A 156 -140.95 -30.07 -11.85
CA ASP A 156 -141.34 -28.68 -11.61
C ASP A 156 -141.70 -28.42 -10.11
N LYS A 157 -142.05 -29.45 -9.32
CA LYS A 157 -142.19 -29.33 -7.84
C LYS A 157 -140.83 -29.33 -7.14
N ASP A 158 -139.95 -30.25 -7.50
CA ASP A 158 -138.60 -30.36 -6.91
C ASP A 158 -137.76 -29.11 -7.21
N LYS A 159 -137.96 -28.51 -8.39
CA LYS A 159 -137.37 -27.25 -8.85
C LYS A 159 -137.72 -26.05 -7.97
N GLU A 160 -138.97 -25.91 -7.53
CA GLU A 160 -139.36 -24.79 -6.66
C GLU A 160 -138.79 -24.96 -5.23
N LEU A 161 -138.63 -26.20 -4.77
CA LEU A 161 -137.93 -26.51 -3.52
C LEU A 161 -136.41 -26.23 -3.62
N LEU A 162 -135.78 -26.62 -4.74
CA LEU A 162 -134.38 -26.32 -5.06
C LEU A 162 -134.11 -24.81 -5.14
N LYS A 163 -135.05 -24.04 -5.70
CA LYS A 163 -134.97 -22.58 -5.80
C LYS A 163 -134.93 -21.92 -4.41
N GLN A 164 -135.78 -22.33 -3.47
CA GLN A 164 -135.75 -21.84 -2.08
C GLN A 164 -134.41 -22.17 -1.38
N ASN A 165 -133.89 -23.38 -1.56
CA ASN A 165 -132.56 -23.75 -1.06
C ASN A 165 -131.43 -22.92 -1.71
N THR A 166 -131.56 -22.59 -2.99
CA THR A 166 -130.58 -21.76 -3.72
C THR A 166 -130.56 -20.32 -3.20
N GLU A 167 -131.72 -19.72 -2.94
CA GLU A 167 -131.83 -18.37 -2.35
C GLU A 167 -131.32 -18.30 -0.88
N MET A 168 -131.31 -19.43 -0.16
CA MET A 168 -130.68 -19.53 1.16
C MET A 168 -129.15 -19.68 1.04
N LEU A 169 -128.68 -20.55 0.14
CA LEU A 169 -127.25 -20.73 -0.12
C LEU A 169 -126.59 -19.44 -0.61
N GLN A 170 -127.20 -18.71 -1.55
CA GLN A 170 -126.66 -17.43 -2.06
C GLN A 170 -126.44 -16.40 -0.94
N ARG A 171 -127.34 -16.32 0.05
CA ARG A 171 -127.17 -15.43 1.22
C ARG A 171 -126.00 -15.85 2.12
N ILE A 172 -125.78 -17.16 2.30
CA ILE A 172 -124.64 -17.70 3.05
C ILE A 172 -123.32 -17.48 2.28
N THR A 173 -123.34 -17.66 0.94
CA THR A 173 -122.18 -17.43 0.08
C THR A 173 -121.77 -15.95 0.06
N GLN A 174 -122.72 -15.02 -0.03
CA GLN A 174 -122.40 -13.58 0.01
C GLN A 174 -121.74 -13.18 1.34
N GLY A 175 -122.31 -13.60 2.48
CA GLY A 175 -121.73 -13.28 3.79
C GLY A 175 -120.30 -13.80 3.97
N ARG A 176 -119.98 -14.97 3.39
CA ARG A 176 -118.61 -15.50 3.35
C ARG A 176 -117.69 -14.79 2.36
N LEU A 177 -118.22 -14.25 1.26
CA LEU A 177 -117.43 -13.50 0.29
C LEU A 177 -116.94 -12.17 0.90
N ASP A 178 -117.81 -11.48 1.62
CA ASP A 178 -117.50 -10.24 2.33
C ASP A 178 -116.45 -10.49 3.46
N GLU A 179 -116.55 -11.64 4.13
CA GLU A 179 -115.61 -12.11 5.16
C GLU A 179 -114.22 -12.45 4.58
N VAL A 180 -114.16 -13.08 3.41
CA VAL A 180 -112.90 -13.35 2.67
C VAL A 180 -112.23 -12.05 2.22
N GLN A 181 -112.97 -11.09 1.66
CA GLN A 181 -112.41 -9.80 1.24
C GLN A 181 -111.79 -9.01 2.41
N HIS A 182 -112.36 -9.11 3.60
CA HIS A 182 -111.79 -8.50 4.80
C HIS A 182 -110.48 -9.19 5.25
N LEU A 183 -110.36 -10.52 5.06
CA LEU A 183 -109.15 -11.28 5.35
C LEU A 183 -108.04 -11.04 4.31
N GLU A 184 -108.38 -10.99 3.02
CA GLU A 184 -107.44 -10.67 1.93
C GLU A 184 -106.80 -9.29 2.12
N LYS A 185 -107.59 -8.29 2.54
CA LYS A 185 -107.06 -6.96 2.87
C LYS A 185 -106.08 -7.00 4.05
N GLY A 186 -106.42 -7.73 5.12
CA GLY A 186 -105.54 -7.91 6.28
C GLY A 186 -104.23 -8.65 5.94
N LEU A 187 -104.29 -9.60 5.00
CA LEU A 187 -103.11 -10.30 4.49
C LEU A 187 -102.16 -9.34 3.76
N GLY A 188 -102.68 -8.51 2.85
CA GLY A 188 -101.86 -7.52 2.13
C GLY A 188 -101.21 -6.48 3.06
N GLU A 189 -101.91 -6.04 4.11
CA GLU A 189 -101.35 -5.14 5.14
C GLU A 189 -100.24 -5.82 5.98
N ALA A 190 -100.29 -7.15 6.16
CA ALA A 190 -99.24 -7.93 6.82
C ALA A 190 -98.04 -8.22 5.89
N GLU A 191 -98.28 -8.55 4.63
CA GLU A 191 -97.23 -8.79 3.63
C GLU A 191 -96.36 -7.55 3.38
N ALA A 192 -96.97 -6.37 3.33
CA ALA A 192 -96.25 -5.09 3.25
C ALA A 192 -95.32 -4.86 4.46
N GLN A 193 -95.75 -5.22 5.67
CA GLN A 193 -94.91 -5.13 6.87
C GLN A 193 -93.76 -6.14 6.85
N ILE A 194 -94.03 -7.37 6.39
CA ILE A 194 -93.00 -8.41 6.21
C ILE A 194 -91.92 -7.96 5.22
N LEU A 195 -92.28 -7.25 4.14
CA LEU A 195 -91.31 -6.72 3.18
C LEU A 195 -90.35 -5.72 3.83
N VAL A 196 -90.89 -4.73 4.57
CA VAL A 196 -90.09 -3.72 5.29
C VAL A 196 -89.22 -4.33 6.40
N MET A 197 -89.68 -5.41 7.05
CA MET A 197 -88.85 -6.14 8.02
C MET A 197 -87.72 -6.93 7.33
N LYS A 198 -87.99 -7.58 6.18
CA LYS A 198 -86.95 -8.30 5.41
C LYS A 198 -85.82 -7.37 4.96
N GLU A 199 -86.14 -6.16 4.52
CA GLU A 199 -85.16 -5.16 4.09
C GLU A 199 -84.22 -4.75 5.24
N LYS A 200 -84.78 -4.40 6.40
CA LYS A 200 -84.01 -4.08 7.63
C LYS A 200 -83.19 -5.25 8.16
N ILE A 201 -83.68 -6.49 8.01
CA ILE A 201 -82.92 -7.71 8.33
C ILE A 201 -81.74 -7.89 7.36
N GLY A 202 -81.87 -7.46 6.10
CA GLY A 202 -80.78 -7.39 5.12
C GLY A 202 -79.68 -6.43 5.56
N GLU A 203 -80.03 -5.18 5.89
CA GLU A 203 -79.09 -4.17 6.40
C GLU A 203 -78.33 -4.67 7.65
N LYS A 204 -79.06 -5.22 8.64
CA LYS A 204 -78.46 -5.73 9.88
C LYS A 204 -77.63 -7.01 9.69
N ARG A 205 -77.89 -7.83 8.68
CA ARG A 205 -76.97 -8.93 8.30
C ARG A 205 -75.65 -8.39 7.77
N GLY A 206 -75.68 -7.35 6.93
CA GLY A 206 -74.46 -6.70 6.40
C GLY A 206 -73.58 -6.12 7.52
N GLU A 207 -74.18 -5.39 8.47
CA GLU A 207 -73.46 -4.88 9.65
C GLU A 207 -72.80 -6.01 10.47
N VAL A 208 -73.53 -7.12 10.69
CA VAL A 208 -73.04 -8.27 11.47
C VAL A 208 -71.89 -9.00 10.76
N GLU A 209 -71.91 -9.14 9.44
CA GLU A 209 -70.80 -9.75 8.70
C GLU A 209 -69.53 -8.88 8.73
N VAL A 210 -69.66 -7.55 8.64
CA VAL A 210 -68.51 -6.63 8.79
C VAL A 210 -67.94 -6.69 10.20
N ALA A 211 -68.79 -6.61 11.22
CA ALA A 211 -68.37 -6.72 12.62
C ALA A 211 -67.73 -8.08 12.93
N LYS A 212 -68.21 -9.17 12.30
CA LYS A 212 -67.60 -10.49 12.43
C LYS A 212 -66.18 -10.53 11.83
N ARG A 213 -65.95 -10.00 10.62
CA ARG A 213 -64.60 -9.97 10.03
C ARG A 213 -63.62 -9.19 10.90
N GLN A 214 -64.03 -8.04 11.43
CA GLN A 214 -63.23 -7.25 12.35
C GLN A 214 -62.93 -8.00 13.67
N LYS A 215 -63.89 -8.78 14.19
CA LYS A 215 -63.66 -9.67 15.34
C LYS A 215 -62.63 -10.76 15.01
N ASP A 216 -62.78 -11.44 13.89
CA ASP A 216 -61.92 -12.55 13.48
C ASP A 216 -60.46 -12.06 13.25
N GLU A 217 -60.28 -10.87 12.66
CA GLU A 217 -58.98 -10.17 12.53
C GLU A 217 -58.37 -9.78 13.88
N LEU A 218 -59.17 -9.26 14.81
CA LEU A 218 -58.72 -8.89 16.16
C LEU A 218 -58.38 -10.12 17.02
N GLU A 219 -59.10 -11.24 16.87
CA GLU A 219 -58.80 -12.49 17.58
C GLU A 219 -57.50 -13.13 17.08
N GLN A 220 -57.21 -13.07 15.77
CA GLN A 220 -55.91 -13.46 15.23
C GLN A 220 -54.80 -12.55 15.77
N THR A 221 -54.97 -11.22 15.72
CA THR A 221 -54.00 -10.25 16.25
C THR A 221 -53.74 -10.46 17.75
N MET A 222 -54.78 -10.77 18.53
CA MET A 222 -54.70 -11.10 19.96
C MET A 222 -54.03 -12.44 20.25
N LYS A 223 -53.98 -13.38 19.30
CA LYS A 223 -53.21 -14.62 19.40
C LYS A 223 -51.73 -14.34 19.15
N ASP A 224 -51.42 -13.63 18.07
CA ASP A 224 -50.03 -13.34 17.66
C ASP A 224 -49.31 -12.49 18.73
N LEU A 225 -49.99 -11.49 19.30
CA LEU A 225 -49.48 -10.69 20.43
C LEU A 225 -49.30 -11.47 21.74
N ARG A 226 -49.98 -12.62 21.93
CA ARG A 226 -49.75 -13.50 23.08
C ARG A 226 -48.49 -14.34 22.88
N GLU A 227 -48.34 -14.92 21.69
CA GLU A 227 -47.14 -15.69 21.32
C GLU A 227 -45.87 -14.80 21.39
N GLU A 228 -45.95 -13.55 20.93
CA GLU A 228 -44.87 -12.55 21.09
C GLU A 228 -44.58 -12.20 22.57
N ASN A 229 -45.62 -12.03 23.39
CA ASN A 229 -45.48 -11.67 24.81
C ASN A 229 -44.93 -12.83 25.66
N ASP A 230 -45.30 -14.08 25.35
CA ASP A 230 -44.76 -15.26 26.04
C ASP A 230 -43.29 -15.49 25.66
N GLN A 231 -42.94 -15.31 24.38
CA GLN A 231 -41.54 -15.34 23.93
C GLN A 231 -40.69 -14.24 24.61
N LYS A 232 -41.19 -13.01 24.71
CA LYS A 232 -40.52 -11.91 25.43
C LYS A 232 -40.41 -12.13 26.94
N GLN A 233 -41.33 -12.86 27.56
CA GLN A 233 -41.21 -13.28 28.96
C GLN A 233 -40.09 -14.31 29.15
N GLU A 234 -39.90 -15.24 28.22
CA GLU A 234 -38.79 -16.19 28.26
C GLU A 234 -37.43 -15.51 28.02
N GLU A 235 -37.34 -14.59 27.05
CA GLU A 235 -36.16 -13.73 26.85
C GLU A 235 -35.81 -12.93 28.12
N LEU A 236 -36.81 -12.31 28.76
CA LEU A 236 -36.62 -11.53 29.98
C LEU A 236 -36.26 -12.41 31.19
N ALA A 237 -36.71 -13.66 31.21
CA ALA A 237 -36.26 -14.66 32.19
C ALA A 237 -34.81 -15.10 31.94
N ALA A 238 -34.39 -15.25 30.68
CA ALA A 238 -33.00 -15.55 30.32
C ALA A 238 -32.06 -14.37 30.66
N ALA A 239 -32.43 -13.14 30.29
CA ALA A 239 -31.68 -11.93 30.63
C ALA A 239 -31.47 -11.77 32.14
N ARG A 240 -32.48 -12.08 32.96
CA ARG A 240 -32.36 -12.07 34.43
C ARG A 240 -31.36 -13.12 34.97
N ARG A 241 -31.20 -14.27 34.32
CA ARG A 241 -30.15 -15.25 34.67
C ARG A 241 -28.76 -14.72 34.31
N ASN A 242 -28.62 -14.14 33.11
CA ASN A 242 -27.37 -13.56 32.63
C ASN A 242 -26.88 -12.44 33.55
N ILE A 243 -27.77 -11.52 33.94
CA ILE A 243 -27.47 -10.44 34.90
C ILE A 243 -27.00 -11.01 36.26
N ALA A 244 -27.55 -12.12 36.74
CA ALA A 244 -27.11 -12.75 37.99
C ALA A 244 -25.70 -13.37 37.87
N THR A 245 -25.37 -13.98 36.74
CA THR A 245 -24.00 -14.45 36.46
C THR A 245 -23.02 -13.29 36.27
N GLU A 246 -23.40 -12.24 35.55
CA GLU A 246 -22.58 -11.04 35.34
C GLU A 246 -22.30 -10.30 36.65
N GLN A 247 -23.30 -10.16 37.55
CA GLN A 247 -23.08 -9.63 38.90
C GLN A 247 -22.13 -10.50 39.74
N THR A 248 -22.03 -11.80 39.45
CA THR A 248 -21.11 -12.72 40.13
C THR A 248 -19.69 -12.59 39.59
N GLU A 249 -19.51 -12.48 38.27
CA GLU A 249 -18.20 -12.18 37.66
C GLU A 249 -17.71 -10.77 38.00
N LEU A 250 -18.60 -9.76 38.01
CA LEU A 250 -18.28 -8.38 38.38
C LEU A 250 -17.65 -8.30 39.78
N ARG A 251 -18.13 -9.11 40.74
CA ARG A 251 -17.54 -9.21 42.09
C ARG A 251 -16.14 -9.83 42.08
N LYS A 252 -15.88 -10.82 41.21
CA LYS A 252 -14.52 -11.37 41.03
C LYS A 252 -13.59 -10.36 40.38
N ILE A 253 -14.08 -9.61 39.38
CA ILE A 253 -13.33 -8.56 38.70
C ILE A 253 -13.00 -7.43 39.68
N GLN A 254 -13.96 -6.99 40.51
CA GLN A 254 -13.72 -6.00 41.57
C GLN A 254 -12.65 -6.46 42.58
N GLN A 255 -12.66 -7.73 42.97
CA GLN A 255 -11.61 -8.30 43.83
C GLN A 255 -10.25 -8.32 43.10
N ALA A 256 -10.21 -8.75 41.84
CA ALA A 256 -9.00 -8.79 41.03
C ALA A 256 -8.41 -7.39 40.77
N VAL A 257 -9.25 -6.37 40.57
CA VAL A 257 -8.83 -4.96 40.48
C VAL A 257 -8.21 -4.51 41.80
N ALA A 258 -8.89 -4.74 42.93
CA ALA A 258 -8.37 -4.36 44.26
C ALA A 258 -7.09 -5.11 44.68
N ASP A 259 -6.77 -6.25 44.06
CA ASP A 259 -5.49 -6.94 44.22
C ASP A 259 -4.43 -6.51 43.18
N THR A 260 -4.87 -6.05 42.00
CA THR A 260 -3.99 -5.44 40.98
C THR A 260 -3.50 -4.07 41.42
N GLU A 261 -4.37 -3.21 41.98
CA GLU A 261 -4.03 -1.89 42.55
C GLU A 261 -2.90 -1.98 43.60
N LYS A 262 -2.86 -3.06 44.39
CA LYS A 262 -1.80 -3.31 45.39
C LYS A 262 -0.46 -3.67 44.76
N GLU A 263 -0.46 -4.44 43.68
CA GLU A 263 0.77 -4.71 42.92
C GLU A 263 1.19 -3.52 42.05
N GLU A 264 0.25 -2.69 41.59
CA GLU A 264 0.55 -1.40 40.96
C GLU A 264 1.27 -0.47 41.95
N GLU A 265 0.74 -0.25 43.16
CA GLU A 265 1.42 0.54 44.19
C GLU A 265 2.82 -0.05 44.54
N ARG A 266 2.95 -1.38 44.53
CA ARG A 266 4.22 -2.08 44.73
C ARG A 266 5.19 -1.89 43.56
N LEU A 267 4.69 -1.82 42.33
CA LEU A 267 5.46 -1.54 41.11
C LEU A 267 5.85 -0.07 41.04
N GLU A 268 4.99 0.88 41.40
CA GLU A 268 5.31 2.31 41.51
C GLU A 268 6.49 2.54 42.47
N ARG A 269 6.44 1.94 43.66
CA ARG A 269 7.54 2.00 44.64
C ARG A 269 8.85 1.44 44.05
N ARG A 270 8.79 0.37 43.24
CA ARG A 270 9.96 -0.19 42.53
C ARG A 270 10.44 0.71 41.38
N VAL A 271 9.52 1.36 40.65
CA VAL A 271 9.83 2.33 39.58
C VAL A 271 10.52 3.55 40.19
N HIS A 272 10.03 4.08 41.31
CA HIS A 272 10.65 5.18 42.03
C HIS A 272 12.07 4.81 42.49
N GLN A 273 12.26 3.61 43.06
CA GLN A 273 13.58 3.10 43.43
C GLN A 273 14.53 2.99 42.21
N ARG A 274 14.03 2.52 41.05
CA ARG A 274 14.81 2.46 39.80
C ARG A 274 15.11 3.83 39.20
N MET A 275 14.20 4.81 39.31
CA MET A 275 14.48 6.20 38.92
C MET A 275 15.59 6.81 39.78
N ASP A 276 15.61 6.49 41.07
CA ASP A 276 16.61 6.98 42.00
C ASP A 276 17.99 6.32 41.81
N GLU A 277 18.03 5.05 41.40
CA GLU A 277 19.24 4.39 40.88
C GLU A 277 19.70 4.98 39.54
N LYS A 278 18.75 5.22 38.61
CA LYS A 278 19.04 5.82 37.29
C LYS A 278 19.70 7.18 37.44
N ARG A 279 19.16 8.07 38.28
CA ARG A 279 19.75 9.39 38.59
C ARG A 279 21.20 9.28 39.06
N LYS A 280 21.48 8.36 39.99
CA LYS A 280 22.85 8.08 40.51
C LYS A 280 23.79 7.45 39.48
N LEU A 281 23.28 6.93 38.37
CA LEU A 281 24.06 6.47 37.22
C LEU A 281 24.25 7.58 36.19
N GLU A 282 23.26 8.45 35.99
CA GLU A 282 23.35 9.65 35.15
C GLU A 282 24.39 10.63 35.72
N GLU A 283 24.37 10.91 37.03
CA GLU A 283 25.39 11.71 37.74
C GLU A 283 26.82 11.15 37.57
N LYS A 284 26.97 9.81 37.54
CA LYS A 284 28.27 9.15 37.30
C LYS A 284 28.67 9.22 35.83
N LEU A 285 27.71 9.12 34.92
CA LEU A 285 27.96 9.22 33.48
C LEU A 285 28.44 10.63 33.11
N GLU A 286 27.85 11.69 33.68
CA GLU A 286 28.34 13.07 33.52
C GLU A 286 29.77 13.23 34.04
N GLN A 287 30.11 12.63 35.20
CA GLN A 287 31.47 12.67 35.74
C GLN A 287 32.50 11.97 34.82
N GLU A 288 32.16 10.81 34.24
CA GLU A 288 33.03 10.15 33.26
C GLU A 288 33.08 10.88 31.91
N GLN A 289 31.99 11.49 31.46
CA GLN A 289 31.99 12.35 30.27
C GLN A 289 32.91 13.58 30.46
N HIS A 290 32.88 14.23 31.62
CA HIS A 290 33.78 15.35 31.94
C HIS A 290 35.25 14.94 32.03
N LYS A 291 35.55 13.74 32.55
CA LYS A 291 36.91 13.16 32.50
C LYS A 291 37.36 12.90 31.06
N ASN A 292 36.51 12.27 30.24
CA ASN A 292 36.80 12.00 28.83
C ASN A 292 36.99 13.29 28.02
N GLN A 293 36.23 14.35 28.33
CA GLN A 293 36.40 15.67 27.70
C GLN A 293 37.76 16.30 28.05
N LYS A 294 38.23 16.16 29.30
CA LYS A 294 39.59 16.57 29.71
C LYS A 294 40.67 15.75 29.03
N PHE A 295 40.52 14.42 28.97
CA PHE A 295 41.48 13.57 28.26
C PHE A 295 41.53 13.86 26.75
N ALA A 296 40.41 14.23 26.12
CA ALA A 296 40.39 14.69 24.74
C ALA A 296 41.15 16.02 24.55
N GLN A 297 40.95 17.00 25.45
CA GLN A 297 41.70 18.27 25.44
C GLN A 297 43.21 18.05 25.64
N GLU A 298 43.61 17.20 26.59
CA GLU A 298 45.01 16.79 26.77
C GLU A 298 45.58 16.08 25.53
N SER A 299 44.76 15.27 24.84
CA SER A 299 45.17 14.56 23.62
C SER A 299 45.41 15.54 22.46
N GLU A 300 44.52 16.52 22.26
CA GLU A 300 44.72 17.60 21.29
C GLU A 300 45.99 18.41 21.59
N GLU A 301 46.24 18.77 22.86
CA GLU A 301 47.43 19.51 23.24
C GLU A 301 48.71 18.71 22.95
N LYS A 302 48.73 17.43 23.32
CA LYS A 302 49.84 16.50 23.03
C LYS A 302 50.03 16.31 21.52
N GLU A 303 48.96 16.25 20.73
CA GLU A 303 49.05 16.15 19.27
C GLU A 303 49.59 17.44 18.62
N ARG A 304 49.16 18.63 19.09
CA ARG A 304 49.75 19.92 18.67
C ARG A 304 51.24 19.98 19.00
N LEU A 305 51.66 19.50 20.18
CA LEU A 305 53.06 19.44 20.60
C LEU A 305 53.87 18.45 19.74
N LEU A 306 53.31 17.28 19.42
CA LEU A 306 53.90 16.28 18.52
C LEU A 306 54.03 16.79 17.09
N LYS A 307 53.06 17.58 16.60
CA LYS A 307 53.13 18.26 15.30
C LYS A 307 54.28 19.28 15.27
N GLY A 308 54.38 20.14 16.29
CA GLY A 308 55.50 21.08 16.43
C GLY A 308 56.86 20.38 16.39
N ARG A 309 57.05 19.34 17.21
CA ARG A 309 58.28 18.52 17.20
C ARG A 309 58.54 17.82 15.87
N ARG A 310 57.50 17.40 15.14
CA ARG A 310 57.63 16.78 13.81
C ARG A 310 58.11 17.79 12.76
N ASP A 311 57.64 19.03 12.84
CA ASP A 311 58.04 20.12 11.95
C ASP A 311 59.47 20.61 12.27
N GLU A 312 59.86 20.69 13.54
CA GLU A 312 61.25 20.90 13.98
C GLU A 312 62.17 19.80 13.45
N LEU A 313 61.79 18.52 13.64
CA LEU A 313 62.57 17.38 13.18
C LEU A 313 62.69 17.33 11.65
N GLN A 314 61.70 17.85 10.89
CA GLN A 314 61.85 18.11 9.46
C GLN A 314 62.87 19.21 9.15
N ARG A 315 62.88 20.32 9.90
CA ARG A 315 63.89 21.40 9.72
C ARG A 315 65.30 20.86 9.97
N THR A 316 65.52 20.19 11.11
CA THR A 316 66.81 19.58 11.44
C THR A 316 67.24 18.49 10.45
N LYS A 317 66.30 17.72 9.86
CA LYS A 317 66.60 16.81 8.75
C LYS A 317 67.08 17.55 7.50
N LYS A 318 66.37 18.61 7.08
CA LYS A 318 66.76 19.44 5.92
C LYS A 318 68.12 20.14 6.14
N GLU A 319 68.43 20.52 7.38
CA GLU A 319 69.74 21.07 7.75
C GLU A 319 70.83 19.99 7.74
N LYS A 320 70.56 18.80 8.31
CA LYS A 320 71.47 17.65 8.19
C LYS A 320 71.76 17.30 6.74
N GLU A 321 70.78 17.34 5.84
CA GLU A 321 70.97 17.13 4.40
C GLU A 321 71.77 18.25 3.71
N LYS A 322 71.71 19.50 4.19
CA LYS A 322 72.60 20.58 3.74
C LYS A 322 74.04 20.33 4.21
N VAL A 323 74.21 19.94 5.48
CA VAL A 323 75.53 19.63 6.07
C VAL A 323 76.16 18.40 5.42
N ILE A 324 75.39 17.34 5.12
CA ILE A 324 75.88 16.17 4.37
C ILE A 324 76.34 16.58 2.97
N ARG A 325 75.56 17.36 2.23
CA ARG A 325 75.97 17.85 0.89
C ARG A 325 77.21 18.75 0.96
N ALA A 326 77.31 19.62 1.96
CA ALA A 326 78.51 20.42 2.20
C ALA A 326 79.73 19.54 2.54
N TYR A 327 79.55 18.52 3.38
CA TYR A 327 80.59 17.55 3.72
C TYR A 327 81.02 16.70 2.52
N GLU A 328 80.11 16.29 1.63
CA GLU A 328 80.45 15.58 0.38
C GLU A 328 81.23 16.46 -0.59
N VAL A 329 80.86 17.74 -0.73
CA VAL A 329 81.61 18.72 -1.54
C VAL A 329 82.99 18.98 -0.94
N LEU A 330 83.08 19.13 0.38
CA LEU A 330 84.36 19.28 1.08
C LEU A 330 85.22 18.01 0.93
N LYS A 331 84.67 16.81 1.12
CA LYS A 331 85.37 15.53 0.95
C LYS A 331 85.85 15.30 -0.49
N LYS A 332 85.10 15.77 -1.50
CA LYS A 332 85.55 15.78 -2.90
C LYS A 332 86.70 16.77 -3.13
N LYS A 333 86.65 17.97 -2.54
CA LYS A 333 87.76 18.92 -2.57
C LYS A 333 89.00 18.37 -1.86
N ASP A 334 88.83 17.84 -0.65
CA ASP A 334 89.88 17.26 0.19
C ASP A 334 90.59 16.10 -0.53
N LYS A 335 89.84 15.19 -1.17
CA LYS A 335 90.41 14.14 -2.03
C LYS A 335 91.16 14.71 -3.24
N ALA A 336 90.61 15.72 -3.93
CA ALA A 336 91.29 16.34 -5.07
C ALA A 336 92.57 17.10 -4.64
N THR A 337 92.55 17.78 -3.49
CA THR A 337 93.71 18.44 -2.89
C THR A 337 94.75 17.43 -2.40
N GLU A 338 94.35 16.26 -1.92
CA GLU A 338 95.26 15.16 -1.57
C GLU A 338 95.87 14.50 -2.82
N GLU A 339 95.11 14.33 -3.90
CA GLU A 339 95.62 13.88 -5.21
C GLU A 339 96.60 14.90 -5.84
N GLU A 340 96.30 16.19 -5.71
CA GLU A 340 97.23 17.28 -6.06
C GLU A 340 98.47 17.28 -5.14
N ARG A 341 98.29 17.06 -3.83
CA ARG A 341 99.40 16.95 -2.87
C ARG A 341 100.30 15.76 -3.19
N GLN A 342 99.73 14.60 -3.55
CA GLN A 342 100.48 13.40 -3.92
C GLN A 342 101.21 13.57 -5.27
N THR A 343 100.58 14.19 -6.27
CA THR A 343 101.29 14.49 -7.54
C THR A 343 102.38 15.55 -7.35
N ASN A 344 102.17 16.56 -6.50
CA ASN A 344 103.20 17.54 -6.17
C ASN A 344 104.29 16.97 -5.24
N GLU A 345 103.98 15.99 -4.38
CA GLU A 345 104.94 15.23 -3.58
C GLU A 345 105.78 14.29 -4.46
N SER A 346 105.19 13.63 -5.45
CA SER A 346 105.92 12.89 -6.50
C SER A 346 106.87 13.82 -7.27
N LYS A 347 106.37 14.94 -7.82
CA LYS A 347 107.22 15.95 -8.51
C LYS A 347 108.33 16.48 -7.60
N ARG A 348 108.06 16.72 -6.31
CA ARG A 348 109.07 17.16 -5.33
C ARG A 348 110.11 16.08 -5.10
N ASN A 349 109.73 14.81 -5.10
CA ASN A 349 110.65 13.68 -4.94
C ASN A 349 111.46 13.41 -6.21
N GLU A 350 110.88 13.57 -7.40
CA GLU A 350 111.59 13.60 -8.69
C GLU A 350 112.60 14.75 -8.72
N LEU A 351 112.16 15.99 -8.49
CA LEU A 351 113.04 17.17 -8.42
C LEU A 351 114.13 17.03 -7.34
N LYS A 352 113.87 16.35 -6.22
CA LYS A 352 114.88 16.05 -5.19
C LYS A 352 115.86 14.96 -5.65
N SER A 353 115.39 13.98 -6.42
CA SER A 353 116.25 13.00 -7.09
C SER A 353 117.12 13.66 -8.16
N ASP A 354 116.56 14.58 -8.96
CA ASP A 354 117.29 15.34 -9.97
C ASP A 354 118.28 16.32 -9.35
N VAL A 355 117.91 17.04 -8.27
CA VAL A 355 118.86 17.87 -7.51
C VAL A 355 120.00 17.00 -6.94
N LYS A 356 119.71 15.80 -6.42
CA LYS A 356 120.76 14.85 -5.98
C LYS A 356 121.63 14.39 -7.14
N ASN A 357 121.03 14.00 -8.27
CA ASN A 357 121.74 13.61 -9.50
C ASN A 357 122.60 14.76 -10.05
N HIS A 358 122.14 16.00 -9.97
CA HIS A 358 122.87 17.20 -10.38
C HIS A 358 123.95 17.60 -9.37
N GLN A 359 123.75 17.35 -8.07
CA GLN A 359 124.79 17.50 -7.05
C GLN A 359 125.89 16.44 -7.23
N GLU A 360 125.54 15.18 -7.46
CA GLU A 360 126.49 14.10 -7.74
C GLU A 360 127.23 14.34 -9.05
N LYS A 361 126.54 14.75 -10.12
CA LYS A 361 127.18 15.23 -11.36
C LYS A 361 128.06 16.46 -11.13
N SER A 362 127.70 17.37 -10.24
CA SER A 362 128.53 18.55 -9.90
C SER A 362 129.76 18.18 -9.08
N GLU A 363 129.68 17.19 -8.18
CA GLU A 363 130.87 16.65 -7.52
C GLU A 363 131.77 15.87 -8.48
N VAL A 364 131.19 15.06 -9.37
CA VAL A 364 131.95 14.36 -10.42
C VAL A 364 132.66 15.38 -11.31
N LEU A 365 131.94 16.38 -11.85
CA LEU A 365 132.54 17.45 -12.65
C LEU A 365 133.58 18.30 -11.89
N LYS A 366 133.49 18.42 -10.56
CA LYS A 366 134.55 19.04 -9.73
C LYS A 366 135.77 18.11 -9.61
N ARG A 367 135.58 16.83 -9.34
CA ARG A 367 136.66 15.82 -9.31
C ARG A 367 137.36 15.73 -10.66
N ASP A 368 136.59 15.73 -11.75
CA ASP A 368 137.09 15.74 -13.13
C ASP A 368 137.86 17.05 -13.42
N ALA A 369 137.35 18.21 -13.00
CA ALA A 369 138.08 19.49 -13.14
C ALA A 369 139.38 19.55 -12.30
N ASP A 370 139.46 18.86 -11.17
CA ASP A 370 140.69 18.74 -10.37
C ASP A 370 141.67 17.71 -10.94
N VAL A 371 141.16 16.63 -11.53
CA VAL A 371 141.94 15.66 -12.31
C VAL A 371 142.48 16.32 -13.58
N ASP A 372 141.68 17.13 -14.27
CA ASP A 372 142.08 17.85 -15.48
C ASP A 372 143.01 19.02 -15.17
N ARG A 373 142.87 19.69 -14.00
CA ARG A 373 143.92 20.59 -13.48
C ARG A 373 145.26 19.88 -13.34
N LYS A 374 145.30 18.69 -12.75
CA LYS A 374 146.53 17.88 -12.67
C LYS A 374 147.05 17.48 -14.05
N LYS A 375 146.21 16.98 -14.95
CA LYS A 375 146.61 16.69 -16.34
C LYS A 375 147.17 17.93 -17.04
N ILE A 376 146.63 19.12 -16.79
CA ILE A 376 147.15 20.38 -17.35
C ILE A 376 148.53 20.71 -16.76
N GLU A 377 148.77 20.55 -15.46
CA GLU A 377 150.12 20.72 -14.88
C GLU A 377 151.13 19.70 -15.44
N ASP A 378 150.74 18.43 -15.58
CA ASP A 378 151.59 17.38 -16.13
C ASP A 378 151.84 17.58 -17.64
N LEU A 379 150.83 17.95 -18.43
CA LEU A 379 150.98 18.30 -19.85
C LEU A 379 151.80 19.58 -20.05
N LEU A 380 151.77 20.54 -19.13
CA LEU A 380 152.65 21.72 -19.16
C LEU A 380 154.12 21.34 -18.91
N ARG A 381 154.39 20.38 -18.00
CA ARG A 381 155.73 19.80 -17.84
C ARG A 381 156.16 19.00 -19.06
N GLU A 382 155.26 18.20 -19.63
CA GLU A 382 155.53 17.37 -20.80
C GLU A 382 155.79 18.23 -22.04
N ARG A 383 155.05 19.34 -22.23
CA ARG A 383 155.32 20.39 -23.23
C ARG A 383 156.75 20.92 -23.14
N ASP A 384 157.25 21.20 -21.94
CA ASP A 384 158.59 21.80 -21.76
C ASP A 384 159.73 20.79 -21.92
N ILE A 385 159.43 19.49 -21.80
CA ILE A 385 160.31 18.38 -22.20
C ILE A 385 160.25 18.20 -23.73
N LEU A 386 159.05 18.21 -24.32
CA LEU A 386 158.84 18.06 -25.77
C LEU A 386 159.45 19.20 -26.58
N ASN A 387 159.36 20.46 -26.14
CA ASN A 387 160.03 21.60 -26.79
C ASN A 387 161.56 21.40 -26.87
N LYS A 388 162.18 20.85 -25.81
CA LYS A 388 163.61 20.50 -25.80
C LYS A 388 163.96 19.33 -26.72
N ASN A 389 162.98 18.47 -27.04
CA ASN A 389 163.14 17.37 -27.99
C ASN A 389 162.87 17.79 -29.44
N VAL A 390 161.93 18.70 -29.70
CA VAL A 390 161.65 19.26 -31.04
C VAL A 390 162.87 19.98 -31.62
N VAL A 391 163.57 20.80 -30.81
CA VAL A 391 164.83 21.45 -31.23
C VAL A 391 165.90 20.42 -31.62
N LYS A 392 165.96 19.27 -30.94
CA LYS A 392 166.88 18.16 -31.25
C LYS A 392 166.40 17.25 -32.40
N ALA A 393 165.13 17.39 -32.82
CA ALA A 393 164.57 16.70 -33.96
C ALA A 393 164.84 17.45 -35.27
N ASP A 394 164.74 18.79 -35.31
CA ASP A 394 164.93 19.57 -36.54
C ASP A 394 166.33 19.38 -37.16
N GLU A 395 167.38 19.31 -36.33
CA GLU A 395 168.75 18.99 -36.77
C GLU A 395 168.89 17.60 -37.41
N ARG A 396 168.00 16.66 -37.06
CA ARG A 396 167.96 15.31 -37.65
C ARG A 396 167.13 15.29 -38.92
N THR A 397 165.98 15.98 -38.94
CA THR A 397 165.10 16.08 -40.10
C THR A 397 165.83 16.64 -41.33
N LYS A 398 166.67 17.68 -41.15
CA LYS A 398 167.52 18.21 -42.24
C LYS A 398 168.43 17.15 -42.88
N LYS A 399 169.00 16.24 -42.10
CA LYS A 399 169.87 15.16 -42.60
C LYS A 399 169.09 14.04 -43.30
N GLN A 400 167.81 13.87 -42.98
CA GLN A 400 166.93 12.88 -43.63
C GLN A 400 166.45 13.36 -45.01
N ILE A 401 166.18 14.66 -45.17
CA ILE A 401 165.66 15.25 -46.42
C ILE A 401 166.60 15.04 -47.61
N ASP A 402 167.92 15.17 -47.42
CA ASP A 402 168.91 14.97 -48.49
C ASP A 402 169.11 13.49 -48.88
N LEU A 403 168.65 12.55 -48.04
CA LEU A 403 168.66 11.12 -48.36
C LEU A 403 167.47 10.74 -49.24
N VAL A 404 166.27 11.26 -48.94
CA VAL A 404 165.02 10.97 -49.67
C VAL A 404 165.13 11.39 -51.15
N LYS A 405 165.64 12.59 -51.43
CA LYS A 405 165.81 13.10 -52.82
C LYS A 405 166.64 12.18 -53.72
N ARG A 406 167.62 11.46 -53.15
CA ARG A 406 168.44 10.49 -53.90
C ARG A 406 167.64 9.24 -54.27
N GLN A 407 166.72 8.80 -53.40
CA GLN A 407 165.88 7.62 -53.63
C GLN A 407 164.72 7.92 -54.59
N GLU A 408 164.09 9.10 -54.53
CA GLU A 408 163.06 9.53 -55.48
C GLU A 408 163.58 9.53 -56.93
N THR A 409 164.79 10.06 -57.14
CA THR A 409 165.46 10.08 -58.45
C THR A 409 165.69 8.67 -59.01
N GLN A 410 165.95 7.70 -58.13
CA GLN A 410 166.21 6.31 -58.52
C GLN A 410 164.91 5.56 -58.86
N ALA A 411 163.81 5.82 -58.14
CA ALA A 411 162.48 5.28 -58.43
C ALA A 411 161.91 5.79 -59.77
N MET A 412 162.11 7.08 -60.09
CA MET A 412 161.55 7.70 -61.30
C MET A 412 162.09 7.08 -62.61
N ASN A 413 163.30 6.51 -62.60
CA ASN A 413 163.85 5.82 -63.76
C ASN A 413 163.22 4.43 -63.96
N MET A 414 163.09 3.63 -62.89
CA MET A 414 162.46 2.30 -62.97
C MET A 414 161.00 2.38 -63.48
N GLN A 415 160.28 3.45 -63.09
CA GLN A 415 158.91 3.70 -63.54
C GLN A 415 158.81 3.94 -65.07
N LYS A 416 159.84 4.55 -65.69
CA LYS A 416 159.90 4.76 -67.15
C LYS A 416 160.12 3.44 -67.89
N ASP A 417 161.03 2.60 -67.39
CA ASP A 417 161.29 1.29 -68.00
C ASP A 417 160.04 0.40 -67.92
N ILE A 418 159.37 0.32 -66.77
CA ILE A 418 158.11 -0.43 -66.60
C ILE A 418 157.01 0.04 -67.57
N THR A 419 156.99 1.34 -67.92
CA THR A 419 156.06 1.89 -68.91
C THR A 419 156.40 1.41 -70.32
N ARG A 420 157.70 1.32 -70.66
CA ARG A 420 158.20 0.83 -71.95
C ARG A 420 157.87 -0.65 -72.17
N TRP A 421 158.20 -1.51 -71.20
CA TRP A 421 157.90 -2.95 -71.25
C TRP A 421 156.39 -3.24 -71.38
N LYS A 422 155.52 -2.39 -70.81
CA LYS A 422 154.06 -2.51 -70.99
C LYS A 422 153.59 -2.19 -72.40
N GLN A 423 154.30 -1.33 -73.13
CA GLN A 423 153.95 -0.92 -74.47
C GLN A 423 154.36 -1.98 -75.49
N ASP A 424 155.58 -2.53 -75.34
CA ASP A 424 156.06 -3.69 -76.12
C ASP A 424 155.10 -4.89 -75.98
N ALA A 425 154.61 -5.15 -74.75
CA ALA A 425 153.65 -6.23 -74.48
C ALA A 425 152.31 -6.09 -75.23
N GLN A 426 151.82 -4.87 -75.49
CA GLN A 426 150.58 -4.64 -76.23
C GLN A 426 150.74 -4.89 -77.74
N ASP A 427 151.90 -4.60 -78.32
CA ASP A 427 152.18 -4.91 -79.72
C ASP A 427 152.49 -6.40 -79.93
N PHE A 428 153.08 -7.09 -78.94
CA PHE A 428 153.11 -8.55 -78.93
C PHE A 428 151.70 -9.17 -78.89
N GLN A 429 150.75 -8.62 -78.11
CA GLN A 429 149.36 -9.11 -78.12
C GLN A 429 148.67 -8.98 -79.49
N LYS A 430 148.90 -7.88 -80.23
CA LYS A 430 148.41 -7.76 -81.62
C LYS A 430 149.02 -8.84 -82.52
N ARG A 431 150.33 -9.10 -82.37
CA ARG A 431 151.03 -10.14 -83.14
C ARG A 431 150.57 -11.56 -82.77
N ILE A 432 150.13 -11.78 -81.53
CA ILE A 432 149.57 -13.05 -81.07
C ILE A 432 148.20 -13.31 -81.70
N MET A 433 147.29 -12.32 -81.81
CA MET A 433 146.01 -12.52 -82.53
C MET A 433 146.21 -12.90 -84.01
N GLU A 434 147.24 -12.36 -84.67
CA GLU A 434 147.62 -12.74 -86.05
C GLU A 434 148.07 -14.21 -86.14
N LEU A 435 148.73 -14.72 -85.09
CA LEU A 435 149.25 -16.08 -84.99
C LEU A 435 148.22 -17.09 -84.46
N GLU A 436 147.28 -16.69 -83.60
CA GLU A 436 146.18 -17.55 -83.14
C GLU A 436 145.20 -17.84 -84.28
N LYS A 437 145.00 -16.87 -85.19
CA LYS A 437 144.32 -17.08 -86.48
C LYS A 437 145.08 -18.02 -87.44
N GLN A 438 146.33 -18.35 -87.14
CA GLN A 438 147.11 -19.43 -87.78
C GLN A 438 147.17 -20.71 -86.91
N ARG A 439 146.72 -20.66 -85.65
CA ARG A 439 146.72 -21.79 -84.70
C ARG A 439 145.41 -22.58 -84.69
N GLU A 440 144.27 -22.02 -85.08
CA GLU A 440 143.14 -22.86 -85.53
C GLU A 440 143.44 -23.59 -86.86
N LYS A 441 144.58 -23.28 -87.50
CA LYS A 441 145.19 -24.07 -88.59
C LYS A 441 146.16 -25.16 -88.10
N TYR A 442 146.57 -25.15 -86.83
CA TYR A 442 147.50 -26.08 -86.15
C TYR A 442 147.25 -26.07 -84.63
N GLY A 443 146.39 -26.89 -84.04
CA GLY A 443 146.20 -28.30 -84.32
C GLY A 443 147.06 -29.15 -83.37
N ILE A 444 146.40 -29.84 -82.43
CA ILE A 444 146.93 -30.89 -81.52
C ILE A 444 147.77 -30.36 -80.31
N GLU A 445 147.75 -31.15 -79.21
CA GLU A 445 148.47 -31.01 -77.92
C GLU A 445 147.98 -29.88 -76.97
N LEU A 446 147.28 -30.14 -75.83
CA LEU A 446 147.58 -30.88 -74.57
C LEU A 446 148.47 -30.08 -73.57
N SER A 447 148.31 -30.08 -72.22
CA SER A 447 147.18 -30.41 -71.30
C SER A 447 147.54 -30.17 -69.81
N GLN A 448 146.57 -29.82 -68.93
CA GLN A 448 146.54 -30.11 -67.45
C GLN A 448 147.57 -29.40 -66.51
N ALA A 449 147.47 -29.24 -65.16
CA ALA A 449 146.38 -29.23 -64.14
C ALA A 449 146.87 -28.56 -62.78
N PRO A 450 146.33 -28.74 -61.52
CA PRO A 450 145.88 -27.56 -60.72
C PRO A 450 146.28 -27.39 -59.18
N PRO A 451 145.44 -27.57 -58.11
CA PRO A 451 145.30 -26.64 -56.93
C PRO A 451 145.52 -27.36 -55.55
N PRO A 452 144.78 -27.22 -54.40
CA PRO A 452 143.78 -26.24 -53.84
C PRO A 452 143.97 -25.90 -52.29
N GLN A 453 142.89 -25.47 -51.57
CA GLN A 453 142.57 -25.64 -50.11
C GLN A 453 142.90 -24.50 -49.09
N ARG A 454 142.21 -24.26 -47.94
CA ARG A 454 141.04 -24.85 -47.17
C ARG A 454 140.56 -23.82 -46.08
N HIS A 455 139.58 -23.91 -45.14
CA HIS A 455 138.34 -24.65 -44.70
C HIS A 455 137.71 -23.84 -43.49
N ARG A 456 136.58 -24.06 -42.78
CA ARG A 456 135.27 -24.82 -42.84
C ARG A 456 134.32 -24.32 -41.68
N CYS A 457 133.04 -24.77 -41.66
CA CYS A 457 132.16 -25.01 -40.48
C CYS A 457 131.48 -23.82 -39.72
N SER A 458 130.40 -24.00 -38.90
CA SER A 458 129.25 -24.97 -38.91
C SER A 458 128.17 -24.77 -37.80
N VAL A 459 126.87 -24.84 -38.17
CA VAL A 459 125.77 -25.68 -37.57
C VAL A 459 125.18 -25.39 -36.15
N LEU A 460 123.88 -25.64 -35.81
CA LEU A 460 122.53 -25.46 -36.42
C LEU A 460 121.37 -26.02 -35.50
N GLN A 461 120.09 -25.93 -35.92
CA GLN A 461 118.84 -26.58 -35.39
C GLN A 461 118.08 -25.92 -34.20
N ASN A 462 116.81 -26.26 -33.84
CA ASN A 462 115.50 -26.30 -34.55
C ASN A 462 114.34 -26.62 -33.53
N LEU A 463 113.11 -27.04 -33.94
CA LEU A 463 111.92 -26.22 -34.27
C LEU A 463 110.64 -27.13 -34.37
N GLU A 464 109.42 -26.57 -34.47
CA GLU A 464 108.12 -27.20 -34.90
C GLU A 464 107.45 -28.27 -33.95
N GLN A 465 106.14 -28.64 -33.98
CA GLN A 465 104.96 -28.08 -34.70
C GLN A 465 103.59 -28.03 -33.89
N LEU A 466 102.56 -28.88 -34.14
CA LEU A 466 101.13 -28.46 -34.08
C LEU A 466 100.03 -29.59 -34.09
N ALA A 467 98.74 -29.19 -33.96
CA ALA A 467 97.46 -29.90 -34.27
C ALA A 467 97.01 -31.07 -33.31
N ALA A 468 95.77 -31.61 -33.26
CA ALA A 468 94.44 -31.47 -33.94
C ALA A 468 93.34 -32.16 -33.03
N LEU A 469 92.02 -32.37 -33.29
CA LEU A 469 90.87 -31.81 -34.07
C LEU A 469 89.56 -32.62 -33.69
N HIS A 470 88.32 -32.07 -33.74
CA HIS A 470 87.02 -32.73 -34.17
C HIS A 470 85.72 -31.86 -33.96
N VAL A 471 84.59 -32.22 -34.62
CA VAL A 471 83.26 -31.51 -34.68
C VAL A 471 82.07 -32.55 -34.63
N PRO A 472 80.77 -32.46 -35.13
CA PRO A 472 80.04 -31.51 -36.03
C PRO A 472 78.49 -31.21 -35.83
N PHE A 473 77.99 -30.04 -36.32
CA PHE A 473 76.67 -29.80 -37.01
C PHE A 473 75.29 -29.92 -36.20
N PRO A 474 74.05 -29.70 -36.77
CA PRO A 474 73.49 -28.40 -37.25
C PRO A 474 71.93 -28.11 -37.14
N ARG A 475 71.51 -26.83 -37.41
CA ARG A 475 70.35 -26.34 -38.25
C ARG A 475 68.83 -26.32 -37.83
N PHE A 476 68.11 -25.31 -38.40
CA PHE A 476 66.63 -25.11 -38.64
C PHE A 476 65.67 -24.84 -37.43
N LEU A 477 64.39 -24.42 -37.61
CA LEU A 477 63.80 -23.16 -38.20
C LEU A 477 62.23 -23.10 -38.05
N LEU A 478 61.69 -21.96 -37.57
CA LEU A 478 60.39 -21.29 -37.91
C LEU A 478 58.97 -21.98 -37.81
N VAL A 479 57.94 -21.16 -37.50
CA VAL A 479 56.46 -21.24 -37.83
C VAL A 479 55.41 -21.68 -36.75
N SER A 480 54.61 -20.68 -36.33
CA SER A 480 53.14 -20.55 -36.12
C SER A 480 52.20 -21.58 -35.42
N ALA A 481 51.58 -21.08 -34.32
CA ALA A 481 50.13 -20.76 -34.18
C ALA A 481 49.03 -21.77 -33.70
N MET A 482 48.14 -21.18 -32.87
CA MET A 482 46.67 -21.36 -32.75
C MET A 482 46.01 -22.48 -31.89
N ALA A 483 44.82 -22.08 -31.41
CA ALA A 483 43.63 -22.84 -30.99
C ALA A 483 43.54 -23.47 -29.58
N CYS A 484 42.45 -23.10 -28.90
CA CYS A 484 41.88 -23.77 -27.73
C CYS A 484 40.82 -24.81 -28.17
N PRO A 485 40.75 -26.01 -27.56
CA PRO A 485 39.62 -26.92 -27.73
C PRO A 485 38.65 -26.89 -26.53
N LYS A 486 37.35 -26.74 -26.81
CA LYS A 486 36.27 -27.06 -25.86
C LYS A 486 36.24 -28.57 -25.61
N HIS A 487 36.22 -29.04 -24.35
CA HIS A 487 35.72 -30.38 -24.01
C HIS A 487 35.45 -30.55 -22.49
N LEU A 488 34.39 -29.92 -21.97
CA LEU A 488 33.96 -30.14 -20.57
C LEU A 488 32.43 -30.35 -20.37
N GLU A 489 31.62 -30.18 -21.42
CA GLU A 489 30.15 -30.27 -21.30
C GLU A 489 29.60 -31.70 -21.38
N GLN A 490 30.30 -32.63 -22.04
CA GLN A 490 29.82 -34.01 -22.26
C GLN A 490 30.08 -34.99 -21.10
N SER A 491 30.80 -34.58 -20.05
CA SER A 491 31.11 -35.47 -18.90
C SER A 491 29.98 -35.53 -17.85
N ILE A 492 29.13 -34.50 -17.78
CA ILE A 492 28.13 -34.35 -16.70
C ILE A 492 26.83 -35.11 -17.02
N ALA A 493 26.40 -35.10 -18.28
CA ALA A 493 25.13 -35.70 -18.72
C ALA A 493 25.03 -37.22 -18.49
N THR A 494 26.16 -37.93 -18.40
CA THR A 494 26.23 -39.39 -18.23
C THR A 494 25.96 -39.82 -16.79
N SER A 495 26.40 -39.04 -15.80
CA SER A 495 26.36 -39.40 -14.36
C SER A 495 24.95 -39.36 -13.76
N LEU A 496 24.12 -38.42 -14.24
CA LEU A 496 22.73 -38.24 -13.77
C LEU A 496 21.81 -39.42 -14.14
N ARG A 497 22.08 -40.13 -15.25
CA ARG A 497 21.24 -41.26 -15.69
C ARG A 497 21.38 -42.52 -14.82
N GLN A 498 22.39 -42.61 -13.95
CA GLN A 498 22.62 -43.78 -13.10
C GLN A 498 21.99 -43.67 -11.70
N HIS A 499 21.49 -42.50 -11.29
CA HIS A 499 21.05 -42.25 -9.91
C HIS A 499 19.54 -42.39 -9.66
N LEU A 500 18.70 -42.33 -10.70
CA LEU A 500 17.23 -42.37 -10.58
C LEU A 500 16.68 -43.81 -10.73
N ASN A 501 17.06 -44.68 -9.79
CA ASN A 501 16.76 -46.11 -9.82
C ASN A 501 15.29 -46.42 -9.49
N VAL A 502 14.41 -46.42 -10.50
CA VAL A 502 12.98 -46.72 -10.37
C VAL A 502 12.63 -48.06 -11.05
N GLY A 503 11.88 -48.91 -10.33
CA GLY A 503 11.43 -50.23 -10.81
C GLY A 503 10.31 -50.16 -11.85
N LYS A 504 9.94 -51.31 -12.40
CA LYS A 504 8.93 -51.43 -13.46
C LYS A 504 7.49 -51.46 -12.94
N ASP A 505 6.60 -51.06 -13.85
CA ASP A 505 5.16 -51.35 -13.96
C ASP A 505 4.15 -50.45 -13.21
N SER A 506 3.03 -50.21 -13.90
CA SER A 506 1.83 -49.42 -13.51
C SER A 506 1.98 -47.92 -13.16
N ALA A 507 2.38 -47.12 -14.14
CA ALA A 507 1.80 -45.79 -14.38
C ALA A 507 1.75 -45.57 -15.90
N THR A 508 0.71 -44.94 -16.46
CA THR A 508 0.66 -44.78 -17.92
C THR A 508 1.64 -43.71 -18.39
N THR A 509 2.11 -43.83 -19.64
CA THR A 509 3.11 -42.91 -20.20
C THR A 509 2.65 -41.47 -20.18
N ASN A 510 1.35 -41.21 -20.37
CA ASN A 510 0.80 -39.84 -20.35
C ASN A 510 0.65 -39.29 -18.92
N GLU A 511 0.41 -40.12 -17.91
CA GLU A 511 0.39 -39.68 -16.50
C GLU A 511 1.80 -39.32 -16.03
N LEU A 512 2.80 -40.15 -16.39
CA LEU A 512 4.21 -39.84 -16.15
C LEU A 512 4.69 -38.64 -16.96
N GLN A 513 4.25 -38.48 -18.22
CA GLN A 513 4.57 -37.30 -19.05
C GLN A 513 3.99 -36.04 -18.40
N ASN A 514 2.70 -36.01 -18.07
CA ASN A 514 2.05 -34.86 -17.42
C ASN A 514 2.68 -34.56 -16.05
N ALA A 515 2.98 -35.57 -15.23
CA ALA A 515 3.63 -35.38 -13.93
C ALA A 515 5.07 -34.89 -14.07
N PHE A 516 5.81 -35.34 -15.10
CA PHE A 516 7.17 -34.90 -15.39
C PHE A 516 7.18 -33.48 -15.96
N GLU A 517 6.23 -33.12 -16.82
CA GLU A 517 6.04 -31.77 -17.34
C GLU A 517 5.63 -30.80 -16.23
N LEU A 518 4.63 -31.13 -15.41
CA LEU A 518 4.30 -30.38 -14.18
C LEU A 518 5.51 -30.26 -13.24
N SER A 519 6.32 -31.30 -13.07
CA SER A 519 7.53 -31.22 -12.24
C SER A 519 8.63 -30.35 -12.85
N GLN A 520 8.72 -30.28 -14.18
CA GLN A 520 9.64 -29.37 -14.87
C GLN A 520 9.13 -27.93 -14.83
N GLU A 521 7.83 -27.68 -14.96
CA GLU A 521 7.23 -26.36 -14.76
C GLU A 521 7.50 -25.88 -13.33
N PHE A 522 7.10 -26.65 -12.32
CA PHE A 522 7.30 -26.29 -10.90
C PHE A 522 8.77 -26.19 -10.47
N SER A 523 9.67 -26.86 -11.18
CA SER A 523 11.11 -26.74 -10.95
C SER A 523 11.70 -25.52 -11.67
N ARG A 524 11.29 -25.23 -12.90
CA ARG A 524 11.78 -24.07 -13.68
C ARG A 524 11.35 -22.76 -13.03
N THR A 525 10.06 -22.60 -12.71
CA THR A 525 9.56 -21.35 -12.11
C THR A 525 10.25 -21.00 -10.79
N LYS A 526 10.62 -22.01 -9.99
CA LYS A 526 11.44 -21.79 -8.79
C LYS A 526 12.87 -21.32 -9.11
N PHE A 527 13.51 -21.82 -10.17
CA PHE A 527 14.82 -21.31 -10.61
C PHE A 527 14.71 -19.91 -11.22
N ASP A 528 13.74 -19.68 -12.10
CA ASP A 528 13.56 -18.39 -12.79
C ASP A 528 13.35 -17.23 -11.78
N ILE A 529 12.58 -17.44 -10.70
CA ILE A 529 12.40 -16.44 -9.62
C ILE A 529 13.64 -16.31 -8.72
N LEU A 530 14.43 -17.36 -8.52
CA LEU A 530 15.70 -17.29 -7.77
C LEU A 530 16.78 -16.53 -8.56
N ASP A 531 16.86 -16.74 -9.86
CA ASP A 531 17.80 -16.02 -10.74
C ASP A 531 17.39 -14.53 -10.84
N GLN A 532 16.09 -14.22 -10.99
CA GLN A 532 15.59 -12.84 -10.91
C GLN A 532 15.79 -12.19 -9.53
N ALA A 533 15.85 -12.96 -8.44
CA ALA A 533 16.21 -12.45 -7.12
C ALA A 533 17.72 -12.17 -7.04
N SER A 534 18.55 -13.04 -7.61
CA SER A 534 20.01 -12.86 -7.72
C SER A 534 20.38 -11.61 -8.54
N ASP A 535 19.66 -11.31 -9.62
CA ASP A 535 19.82 -10.08 -10.41
C ASP A 535 19.51 -8.79 -9.61
N LEU A 536 18.71 -8.89 -8.55
CA LEU A 536 18.46 -7.80 -7.61
C LEU A 536 19.48 -7.72 -6.46
N GLY A 537 20.39 -8.70 -6.38
CA GLY A 537 21.41 -8.85 -5.34
C GLY A 537 21.04 -9.81 -4.20
N LEU A 538 20.00 -10.66 -4.36
CA LEU A 538 19.46 -11.51 -3.29
C LEU A 538 19.84 -12.98 -3.47
N GLU A 539 20.61 -13.54 -2.53
CA GLU A 539 21.15 -14.92 -2.57
C GLU A 539 20.35 -15.92 -1.68
N VAL A 540 19.17 -15.53 -1.20
CA VAL A 540 18.38 -16.35 -0.25
C VAL A 540 17.70 -17.53 -0.93
N LYS A 541 17.97 -18.75 -0.44
CA LYS A 541 17.55 -20.01 -1.09
C LYS A 541 16.08 -20.41 -0.86
N ASP A 542 15.50 -20.01 0.27
CA ASP A 542 14.11 -20.31 0.61
C ASP A 542 13.21 -19.12 0.28
N VAL A 543 12.83 -19.00 -0.99
CA VAL A 543 11.86 -18.00 -1.46
C VAL A 543 10.45 -18.59 -1.50
N TYR A 544 9.50 -17.88 -0.89
CA TYR A 544 8.06 -18.15 -0.92
C TYR A 544 7.41 -17.19 -1.93
N TYR A 545 7.42 -17.58 -3.21
CA TYR A 545 6.83 -16.81 -4.31
C TYR A 545 5.30 -17.00 -4.37
N ASN A 546 4.55 -15.89 -4.39
CA ASN A 546 3.08 -15.80 -4.48
C ASN A 546 2.33 -16.87 -3.64
N ALA A 547 2.89 -17.23 -2.48
CA ALA A 547 2.44 -18.34 -1.66
C ALA A 547 1.01 -18.11 -1.13
N SER A 548 0.19 -19.15 -1.06
CA SER A 548 -1.22 -19.00 -0.66
C SER A 548 -1.38 -18.48 0.77
N PRO A 549 -2.52 -17.83 1.11
CA PRO A 549 -2.76 -17.34 2.48
C PRO A 549 -2.55 -18.40 3.57
N ALA A 550 -2.91 -19.67 3.32
CA ALA A 550 -2.64 -20.76 4.27
C ALA A 550 -1.14 -20.94 4.57
N VAL A 551 -0.29 -20.90 3.53
CA VAL A 551 1.17 -20.97 3.70
C VAL A 551 1.69 -19.73 4.43
N LEU A 552 1.20 -18.54 4.11
CA LEU A 552 1.62 -17.30 4.78
C LEU A 552 1.20 -17.24 6.25
N TYR A 553 0.02 -17.77 6.60
CA TYR A 553 -0.40 -18.00 7.99
C TYR A 553 0.56 -18.97 8.70
N GLU A 554 0.84 -20.13 8.11
CA GLU A 554 1.79 -21.11 8.68
C GLU A 554 3.17 -20.51 8.92
N GLN A 555 3.67 -19.68 7.99
CA GLN A 555 4.98 -19.05 8.09
C GLN A 555 5.00 -17.96 9.17
N ALA A 556 3.98 -17.10 9.24
CA ALA A 556 3.85 -16.09 10.29
C ALA A 556 3.77 -16.74 11.68
N LEU A 557 2.87 -17.71 11.87
CA LEU A 557 2.63 -18.37 13.17
C LEU A 557 3.84 -19.18 13.67
N ARG A 558 4.73 -19.65 12.77
CA ARG A 558 5.95 -20.38 13.15
C ARG A 558 7.18 -19.50 13.35
N HIS A 559 7.21 -18.31 12.75
CA HIS A 559 8.46 -17.54 12.59
C HIS A 559 8.36 -16.03 12.87
N GLU A 560 7.17 -15.51 13.15
CA GLU A 560 6.96 -14.10 13.50
C GLU A 560 6.31 -13.99 14.89
N GLU A 561 7.12 -13.68 15.90
CA GLU A 561 6.66 -13.45 17.28
C GLU A 561 5.55 -12.38 17.33
N GLY A 562 4.49 -12.64 18.10
CA GLY A 562 3.32 -11.78 18.19
C GLY A 562 2.30 -11.95 17.06
N SER A 563 2.43 -12.97 16.21
CA SER A 563 1.42 -13.35 15.21
C SER A 563 0.43 -14.37 15.78
N PHE A 564 -0.87 -14.16 15.58
CA PHE A 564 -1.94 -15.01 16.12
C PHE A 564 -3.12 -15.16 15.16
N ILE A 565 -3.91 -16.22 15.31
CA ILE A 565 -5.23 -16.34 14.67
C ILE A 565 -6.30 -15.81 15.65
N THR A 566 -7.22 -14.96 15.17
CA THR A 566 -8.37 -14.47 15.94
C THR A 566 -9.58 -15.42 15.86
N ALA A 567 -10.61 -15.19 16.66
CA ALA A 567 -11.83 -16.00 16.68
C ALA A 567 -12.58 -16.06 15.33
N SER A 568 -12.38 -15.08 14.43
CA SER A 568 -12.94 -15.09 13.07
C SER A 568 -12.02 -15.75 12.04
N GLY A 569 -10.83 -16.20 12.45
CA GLY A 569 -9.83 -16.82 11.59
C GLY A 569 -8.85 -15.84 10.94
N ALA A 570 -8.93 -14.54 11.22
CA ALA A 570 -7.99 -13.54 10.68
C ALA A 570 -6.61 -13.59 11.35
N LEU A 571 -5.56 -13.17 10.64
CA LEU A 571 -4.18 -13.11 11.16
C LEU A 571 -3.95 -11.78 11.87
N SER A 572 -3.89 -11.79 13.20
CA SER A 572 -3.54 -10.62 14.02
C SER A 572 -2.03 -10.50 14.18
N VAL A 573 -1.51 -9.28 13.99
CA VAL A 573 -0.07 -8.95 14.08
C VAL A 573 0.16 -7.54 14.62
N THR A 574 1.36 -7.29 15.14
CA THR A 574 1.81 -5.96 15.58
C THR A 574 2.92 -5.43 14.66
N SER A 575 2.81 -4.17 14.23
CA SER A 575 3.81 -3.47 13.39
C SER A 575 4.92 -2.79 14.20
N GLY A 576 5.12 -3.23 15.44
CA GLY A 576 6.12 -2.72 16.37
C GLY A 576 5.94 -1.24 16.72
N LYS A 577 7.04 -0.49 16.80
CA LYS A 577 7.07 0.92 17.26
C LYS A 577 6.41 1.92 16.30
N LYS A 578 5.94 1.48 15.12
CA LYS A 578 5.34 2.33 14.09
C LYS A 578 3.97 1.75 13.76
N THR A 579 2.93 2.30 14.37
CA THR A 579 1.51 1.94 14.19
C THR A 579 0.81 2.82 13.13
N GLY A 580 1.60 3.55 12.35
CA GLY A 580 1.16 4.48 11.32
C GLY A 580 2.32 4.95 10.44
N ARG A 581 1.99 5.73 9.40
CA ARG A 581 2.96 6.24 8.43
C ARG A 581 3.99 7.20 9.03
N SER A 582 5.12 7.34 8.35
CA SER A 582 6.24 8.21 8.73
C SER A 582 6.52 9.32 7.70
N PRO A 583 5.63 10.31 7.45
CA PRO A 583 5.81 11.28 6.37
C PRO A 583 7.13 12.06 6.41
N LYS A 584 7.65 12.37 7.61
CA LYS A 584 8.95 13.05 7.78
C LYS A 584 10.15 12.20 7.33
N ASP A 585 9.96 10.88 7.19
CA ASP A 585 10.96 9.91 6.74
C ASP A 585 10.70 9.44 5.28
N LYS A 586 9.66 9.96 4.60
CA LYS A 586 9.43 9.78 3.15
C LYS A 586 10.53 10.51 2.36
N ARG A 587 11.05 9.89 1.30
CA ARG A 587 12.05 10.47 0.39
C ARG A 587 11.75 10.10 -1.07
N ILE A 588 12.05 11.00 -2.00
CA ILE A 588 12.04 10.73 -3.45
C ILE A 588 13.40 11.14 -4.02
N VAL A 589 13.99 10.30 -4.88
CA VAL A 589 15.29 10.56 -5.51
C VAL A 589 15.18 11.74 -6.48
N GLU A 590 16.18 12.62 -6.47
CA GLU A 590 16.31 13.73 -7.42
C GLU A 590 16.86 13.21 -8.76
N GLU A 591 15.97 12.68 -9.60
CA GLU A 591 16.30 12.08 -10.91
C GLU A 591 16.06 13.09 -12.05
N TYR A 592 16.88 13.04 -13.10
CA TYR A 592 16.86 14.06 -14.18
C TYR A 592 15.49 14.23 -14.86
N ASP A 593 14.76 13.12 -15.09
CA ASP A 593 13.47 13.15 -15.78
C ASP A 593 12.32 13.56 -14.87
N SER A 594 12.39 13.26 -13.56
CA SER A 594 11.30 13.53 -12.60
C SER A 594 11.45 14.86 -11.85
N VAL A 595 12.66 15.41 -11.73
CA VAL A 595 12.96 16.60 -10.88
C VAL A 595 12.13 17.85 -11.21
N ARG A 596 11.64 17.99 -12.44
CA ARG A 596 10.80 19.14 -12.88
C ARG A 596 9.32 18.97 -12.56
N ASP A 597 8.88 17.72 -12.37
CA ASP A 597 7.47 17.37 -12.22
C ASP A 597 7.10 17.13 -10.76
N ILE A 598 8.07 16.71 -9.93
CA ILE A 598 7.86 16.49 -8.49
C ILE A 598 7.71 17.82 -7.73
N TRP A 599 6.64 17.93 -6.95
CA TRP A 599 6.42 19.01 -5.99
C TRP A 599 7.29 18.81 -4.75
N TRP A 600 8.52 19.28 -4.85
CA TRP A 600 9.52 19.26 -3.77
C TRP A 600 9.12 20.15 -2.60
N GLY A 601 9.26 19.64 -1.37
CA GLY A 601 8.96 20.40 -0.16
C GLY A 601 8.76 19.52 1.08
N LYS A 602 7.83 19.92 1.95
CA LYS A 602 7.53 19.22 3.22
C LYS A 602 6.91 17.82 3.08
N VAL A 603 6.46 17.47 1.87
CA VAL A 603 5.89 16.16 1.54
C VAL A 603 6.91 15.31 0.78
N ASN A 604 7.37 15.78 -0.38
CA ASN A 604 8.37 15.10 -1.18
C ASN A 604 9.73 15.71 -0.87
N ILE A 605 10.45 15.05 0.03
CA ILE A 605 11.78 15.47 0.48
C ILE A 605 12.81 14.80 -0.44
N LYS A 606 13.71 15.61 -1.00
CA LYS A 606 14.77 15.19 -1.94
C LYS A 606 15.71 14.16 -1.34
N LEU A 607 16.27 13.33 -2.22
CA LEU A 607 17.31 12.35 -1.91
C LEU A 607 18.32 12.27 -3.06
N GLU A 608 19.61 12.23 -2.74
CA GLU A 608 20.65 11.97 -3.73
C GLU A 608 20.64 10.49 -4.14
N GLU A 609 20.88 10.18 -5.41
CA GLU A 609 20.87 8.78 -5.89
C GLU A 609 21.90 7.91 -5.13
N ALA A 610 23.10 8.43 -4.87
CA ALA A 610 24.11 7.72 -4.08
C ALA A 610 23.64 7.40 -2.64
N VAL A 611 22.75 8.21 -2.06
CA VAL A 611 22.13 7.92 -0.75
C VAL A 611 21.01 6.89 -0.87
N PHE A 612 20.25 6.90 -1.97
CA PHE A 612 19.28 5.86 -2.27
C PHE A 612 19.96 4.50 -2.39
N GLU A 613 21.06 4.40 -3.14
CA GLU A 613 21.83 3.17 -3.29
C GLU A 613 22.40 2.67 -1.94
N ILE A 614 22.89 3.56 -1.07
CA ILE A 614 23.31 3.18 0.29
C ILE A 614 22.15 2.58 1.11
N ASN A 615 20.92 3.10 0.96
CA ASN A 615 19.75 2.54 1.64
C ASN A 615 19.27 1.23 0.98
N ARG A 616 19.32 1.14 -0.35
CA ARG A 616 19.01 -0.05 -1.15
C ARG A 616 19.92 -1.21 -0.77
N GLU A 617 21.24 -0.99 -0.77
CA GLU A 617 22.24 -2.00 -0.40
C GLU A 617 22.01 -2.48 1.03
N ARG A 618 21.77 -1.57 1.98
CA ARG A 618 21.45 -1.93 3.38
C ARG A 618 20.16 -2.74 3.53
N ALA A 619 19.20 -2.61 2.60
CA ALA A 619 18.00 -3.43 2.57
C ALA A 619 18.30 -4.82 1.99
N VAL A 620 19.06 -4.89 0.90
CA VAL A 620 19.53 -6.14 0.27
C VAL A 620 20.40 -6.96 1.24
N ASP A 621 21.40 -6.33 1.89
CA ASP A 621 22.19 -6.89 3.00
C ASP A 621 21.30 -7.58 4.05
N TYR A 622 20.33 -6.83 4.58
CA TYR A 622 19.46 -7.33 5.63
C TYR A 622 18.58 -8.49 5.14
N LEU A 623 18.02 -8.38 3.93
CA LEU A 623 17.22 -9.44 3.32
C LEU A 623 18.07 -10.71 3.10
N ASN A 624 19.33 -10.58 2.70
CA ASN A 624 20.30 -11.68 2.58
C ASN A 624 20.69 -12.33 3.91
N THR A 625 20.61 -11.61 5.04
CA THR A 625 20.75 -12.24 6.37
C THR A 625 19.54 -13.08 6.80
N GLN A 626 18.42 -13.03 6.07
CA GLN A 626 17.23 -13.83 6.39
C GLN A 626 17.36 -15.26 5.87
N LYS A 627 16.86 -16.22 6.65
CA LYS A 627 16.81 -17.63 6.21
C LYS A 627 15.83 -17.88 5.07
N ARG A 628 14.85 -16.97 4.88
CA ARG A 628 13.79 -17.05 3.88
C ARG A 628 13.31 -15.66 3.49
N LEU A 629 12.75 -15.53 2.30
CA LEU A 629 12.07 -14.32 1.83
C LEU A 629 10.69 -14.67 1.28
N TYR A 630 9.80 -13.69 1.28
CA TYR A 630 8.48 -13.80 0.64
C TYR A 630 8.44 -12.81 -0.51
N VAL A 631 7.99 -13.28 -1.68
CA VAL A 631 7.91 -12.48 -2.90
C VAL A 631 6.46 -12.49 -3.39
N VAL A 632 5.93 -11.31 -3.68
CA VAL A 632 4.55 -11.12 -4.16
C VAL A 632 4.55 -10.23 -5.38
N ASP A 633 4.24 -10.83 -6.52
CA ASP A 633 3.94 -10.12 -7.77
C ASP A 633 2.43 -9.89 -7.91
N GLY A 634 2.07 -8.72 -8.42
CA GLY A 634 0.69 -8.32 -8.72
C GLY A 634 0.66 -6.95 -9.40
N PHE A 635 -0.53 -6.37 -9.55
CA PHE A 635 -0.68 -5.09 -10.26
C PHE A 635 -1.23 -3.97 -9.38
N ALA A 636 -0.79 -2.75 -9.66
CA ALA A 636 -1.46 -1.53 -9.22
C ALA A 636 -2.38 -1.05 -10.36
N GLY A 637 -3.69 -1.12 -10.16
CA GLY A 637 -4.70 -0.80 -11.17
C GLY A 637 -5.40 -2.02 -11.81
N TRP A 638 -6.73 -1.99 -11.87
CA TRP A 638 -7.55 -3.00 -12.56
C TRP A 638 -7.71 -2.76 -14.08
N ASP A 639 -7.22 -1.66 -14.64
CA ASP A 639 -7.26 -1.39 -16.09
C ASP A 639 -5.94 -1.77 -16.77
N GLU A 640 -5.98 -2.74 -17.68
CA GLU A 640 -4.78 -3.36 -18.27
C GLU A 640 -3.88 -2.37 -19.04
N GLU A 641 -4.46 -1.31 -19.60
CA GLU A 641 -3.74 -0.24 -20.31
C GLU A 641 -2.95 0.69 -19.37
N TYR A 642 -3.42 0.85 -18.13
CA TYR A 642 -2.87 1.84 -17.18
C TYR A 642 -2.16 1.22 -15.99
N ARG A 643 -2.37 -0.08 -15.71
CA ARG A 643 -1.78 -0.76 -14.55
C ARG A 643 -0.25 -0.73 -14.56
N ILE A 644 0.34 -0.91 -13.38
CA ILE A 644 1.78 -1.04 -13.18
C ILE A 644 2.07 -2.40 -12.51
N PRO A 645 2.94 -3.25 -13.07
CA PRO A 645 3.38 -4.47 -12.41
C PRO A 645 4.25 -4.13 -11.20
N ILE A 646 3.91 -4.67 -10.04
CA ILE A 646 4.59 -4.47 -8.75
C ILE A 646 5.16 -5.80 -8.29
N ARG A 647 6.43 -5.81 -7.86
CA ARG A 647 7.06 -6.92 -7.14
C ARG A 647 7.38 -6.47 -5.71
N VAL A 648 6.87 -7.18 -4.72
CA VAL A 648 7.16 -6.92 -3.30
C VAL A 648 8.07 -8.02 -2.75
N ILE A 649 9.17 -7.64 -2.10
CA ILE A 649 10.12 -8.55 -1.46
C ILE A 649 10.16 -8.22 0.04
N THR A 650 9.83 -9.19 0.90
CA THR A 650 9.67 -8.97 2.35
C THR A 650 10.40 -10.03 3.19
N SER A 651 10.75 -9.65 4.43
CA SER A 651 11.20 -10.60 5.47
C SER A 651 10.08 -11.14 6.36
N ARG A 652 8.85 -10.63 6.24
CA ARG A 652 7.65 -11.06 6.99
C ARG A 652 6.55 -11.57 6.05
N ALA A 653 6.02 -12.76 6.32
CA ALA A 653 4.90 -13.38 5.64
C ALA A 653 3.62 -12.53 5.76
N TYR A 654 3.43 -11.83 6.89
CA TYR A 654 2.29 -10.91 7.02
C TYR A 654 2.35 -9.74 6.03
N HIS A 655 3.56 -9.21 5.73
CA HIS A 655 3.72 -8.16 4.72
C HIS A 655 3.44 -8.67 3.31
N ALA A 656 3.77 -9.93 3.02
CA ALA A 656 3.40 -10.58 1.77
C ALA A 656 1.87 -10.76 1.67
N LEU A 657 1.22 -11.29 2.72
CA LEU A 657 -0.23 -11.48 2.75
C LEU A 657 -0.98 -10.13 2.66
N PHE A 658 -0.48 -9.09 3.33
CA PHE A 658 -0.99 -7.73 3.18
C PHE A 658 -0.94 -7.28 1.71
N MET A 659 0.20 -7.44 1.03
CA MET A 659 0.30 -7.02 -0.38
C MET A 659 -0.45 -7.93 -1.35
N GLN A 660 -0.69 -9.20 -1.03
CA GLN A 660 -1.64 -10.06 -1.77
C GLN A 660 -3.10 -9.58 -1.61
N ASN A 661 -3.45 -9.05 -0.44
CA ASN A 661 -4.77 -8.46 -0.21
C ASN A 661 -4.91 -7.10 -0.90
N MET A 662 -3.84 -6.28 -0.95
CA MET A 662 -3.92 -4.90 -1.46
C MET A 662 -3.58 -4.72 -2.95
N LEU A 663 -2.77 -5.59 -3.58
CA LEU A 663 -2.51 -5.53 -5.03
C LEU A 663 -3.60 -6.27 -5.81
N VAL A 664 -3.86 -5.84 -7.04
CA VAL A 664 -4.73 -6.57 -7.96
C VAL A 664 -4.10 -7.93 -8.28
N PRO A 665 -4.78 -9.06 -8.01
CA PRO A 665 -4.18 -10.38 -8.12
C PRO A 665 -3.99 -10.77 -9.60
N PRO A 666 -2.79 -11.25 -9.99
CA PRO A 666 -2.53 -11.71 -11.35
C PRO A 666 -3.22 -13.06 -11.64
N SER A 667 -3.64 -13.25 -12.88
CA SER A 667 -4.01 -14.58 -13.40
C SER A 667 -2.78 -15.49 -13.52
N LYS A 668 -2.99 -16.80 -13.66
CA LYS A 668 -1.90 -17.78 -13.86
C LYS A 668 -1.04 -17.45 -15.08
N SER A 669 -1.67 -17.02 -16.18
CA SER A 669 -1.01 -16.57 -17.41
C SER A 669 -0.11 -15.34 -17.19
N GLU A 670 -0.48 -14.46 -16.26
CA GLU A 670 0.30 -13.27 -15.95
C GLU A 670 1.42 -13.57 -14.95
N LEU A 671 1.22 -14.50 -14.00
CA LEU A 671 2.32 -15.03 -13.18
C LEU A 671 3.42 -15.64 -14.05
N TYR A 672 3.07 -16.46 -15.06
CA TYR A 672 4.04 -16.95 -16.04
C TYR A 672 4.74 -15.82 -16.83
N GLN A 673 4.12 -14.64 -16.98
CA GLN A 673 4.74 -13.47 -17.63
C GLN A 673 5.66 -12.68 -16.69
N PHE A 674 5.41 -12.68 -15.37
CA PHE A 674 6.39 -12.23 -14.37
C PHE A 674 7.60 -13.18 -14.30
N GLU A 675 7.36 -14.50 -14.25
CA GLU A 675 8.40 -15.54 -14.21
C GLU A 675 9.25 -15.56 -15.50
N ALA A 676 8.64 -15.37 -16.67
CA ALA A 676 9.36 -15.27 -17.96
C ALA A 676 9.98 -13.88 -18.23
N SER A 677 9.88 -12.91 -17.31
CA SER A 677 10.29 -11.50 -17.53
C SER A 677 9.71 -10.88 -18.80
N ALA A 678 8.47 -11.25 -19.16
CA ALA A 678 7.78 -10.81 -20.38
C ALA A 678 7.06 -9.46 -20.20
N PHE A 679 6.85 -9.01 -18.96
CA PHE A 679 6.39 -7.66 -18.66
C PHE A 679 7.53 -6.62 -18.74
N PRO A 680 7.22 -5.33 -18.95
CA PRO A 680 8.12 -4.25 -18.58
C PRO A 680 8.58 -4.40 -17.13
N ARG A 681 9.86 -4.10 -16.84
CA ARG A 681 10.48 -4.29 -15.52
C ARG A 681 9.53 -3.84 -14.38
N PRO A 682 9.15 -4.74 -13.45
CA PRO A 682 8.21 -4.40 -12.39
C PRO A 682 8.80 -3.36 -11.44
N PHE A 683 7.92 -2.56 -10.82
CA PHE A 683 8.31 -1.67 -9.73
C PHE A 683 8.59 -2.51 -8.47
N VAL A 684 9.83 -2.49 -7.97
CA VAL A 684 10.29 -3.39 -6.89
C VAL A 684 10.24 -2.70 -5.54
N ILE A 685 9.57 -3.31 -4.56
CA ILE A 685 9.52 -2.85 -3.17
C ILE A 685 10.37 -3.76 -2.28
N PHE A 686 11.52 -3.26 -1.84
CA PHE A 686 12.39 -3.90 -0.84
C PHE A 686 11.91 -3.54 0.57
N ASN A 687 11.09 -4.39 1.17
CA ASN A 687 10.63 -4.20 2.55
C ASN A 687 11.59 -4.87 3.55
N ALA A 688 12.64 -4.13 3.89
CA ALA A 688 13.56 -4.39 5.00
C ALA A 688 13.11 -3.69 6.29
N GLY A 689 11.79 -3.48 6.49
CA GLY A 689 11.24 -2.62 7.54
C GLY A 689 11.61 -2.97 8.98
N CYS A 690 12.03 -4.22 9.24
CA CYS A 690 12.58 -4.66 10.53
C CYS A 690 13.98 -4.10 10.83
N PHE A 691 14.75 -3.70 9.82
CA PHE A 691 16.13 -3.22 9.95
C PHE A 691 16.21 -1.70 9.94
N PRO A 692 16.92 -1.05 10.89
CA PRO A 692 16.95 0.40 10.98
C PRO A 692 17.78 1.05 9.85
N CYS A 693 17.26 2.17 9.36
CA CYS A 693 18.03 3.10 8.53
C CYS A 693 19.18 3.72 9.35
N ASN A 694 20.30 3.98 8.67
CA ASN A 694 21.42 4.67 9.30
C ASN A 694 21.16 6.18 9.37
N ARG A 695 20.94 6.70 10.57
CA ARG A 695 20.75 8.14 10.85
C ARG A 695 21.96 9.02 10.50
N HIS A 696 23.13 8.43 10.23
CA HIS A 696 24.35 9.13 9.84
C HIS A 696 24.56 9.17 8.33
N THR A 697 23.71 8.51 7.53
CA THR A 697 23.66 8.72 6.08
C THR A 697 23.03 10.08 5.79
N ALA A 698 23.54 10.82 4.81
CA ALA A 698 23.03 12.15 4.44
C ALA A 698 21.52 12.13 4.14
N GLY A 699 20.83 13.22 4.46
CA GLY A 699 19.37 13.35 4.26
C GLY A 699 18.48 12.50 5.18
N MET A 700 19.02 11.58 5.98
CA MET A 700 18.26 10.76 6.94
C MET A 700 17.99 11.52 8.24
N THR A 701 16.74 11.48 8.72
CA THR A 701 16.28 12.24 9.89
C THR A 701 16.00 11.38 11.12
N SER A 702 15.94 10.05 10.96
CA SER A 702 15.64 9.11 12.03
C SER A 702 16.26 7.73 11.74
N THR A 703 15.85 6.69 12.47
CA THR A 703 16.15 5.29 12.13
C THR A 703 15.16 4.69 11.13
N THR A 704 14.21 5.47 10.62
CA THR A 704 13.23 5.08 9.60
C THR A 704 13.57 5.75 8.28
N SER A 705 13.32 5.08 7.16
CA SER A 705 13.41 5.64 5.80
C SER A 705 12.40 4.94 4.90
N VAL A 706 11.68 5.72 4.10
CA VAL A 706 10.75 5.25 3.06
C VAL A 706 11.11 5.98 1.78
N SER A 707 12.04 5.40 1.01
CA SER A 707 12.67 6.05 -0.15
C SER A 707 12.14 5.47 -1.47
N LEU A 708 11.86 6.33 -2.45
CA LEU A 708 11.37 5.95 -3.78
C LEU A 708 12.27 6.52 -4.89
N SER A 709 12.66 5.68 -5.85
CA SER A 709 13.25 6.05 -7.14
C SER A 709 12.25 5.72 -8.25
N LEU A 710 11.79 6.74 -8.97
CA LEU A 710 10.72 6.62 -9.96
C LEU A 710 11.26 6.20 -11.33
N CYS A 711 12.50 6.57 -11.66
CA CYS A 711 13.14 6.22 -12.92
C CYS A 711 13.75 4.80 -12.88
N ARG A 712 14.25 4.33 -11.72
CA ARG A 712 14.73 2.94 -11.56
C ARG A 712 13.60 1.94 -11.33
N GLY A 713 12.43 2.43 -10.89
CA GLY A 713 11.31 1.59 -10.48
C GLY A 713 11.57 0.84 -9.17
N GLU A 714 12.15 1.52 -8.17
CA GLU A 714 12.56 0.89 -6.91
C GLU A 714 12.09 1.67 -5.68
N MET A 715 11.62 0.97 -4.64
CA MET A 715 11.26 1.52 -3.33
C MET A 715 11.95 0.73 -2.21
N VAL A 716 12.44 1.45 -1.21
CA VAL A 716 13.17 0.88 -0.06
C VAL A 716 12.51 1.31 1.24
N ILE A 717 12.14 0.34 2.08
CA ILE A 717 11.56 0.56 3.41
C ILE A 717 12.53 0.04 4.48
N LEU A 718 12.92 0.92 5.39
CA LEU A 718 13.80 0.63 6.53
C LEU A 718 13.21 1.21 7.83
N GLY A 719 13.32 0.47 8.92
CA GLY A 719 13.02 0.94 10.28
C GLY A 719 11.57 1.35 10.53
N THR A 720 10.63 0.79 9.78
CA THR A 720 9.19 0.85 10.02
C THR A 720 8.58 -0.45 9.50
N GLN A 721 7.70 -1.08 10.29
CA GLN A 721 7.00 -2.29 9.88
C GLN A 721 5.53 -2.02 9.54
N TYR A 722 5.05 -0.77 9.61
CA TYR A 722 3.67 -0.42 9.27
C TYR A 722 3.35 -0.76 7.81
N ALA A 723 2.48 -1.75 7.58
CA ALA A 723 2.27 -2.30 6.24
C ALA A 723 1.73 -1.25 5.24
N GLY A 724 0.98 -0.26 5.73
CA GLY A 724 0.44 0.85 4.94
C GLY A 724 1.48 1.80 4.33
N GLU A 725 2.78 1.69 4.66
CA GLU A 725 3.83 2.37 3.88
C GLU A 725 3.97 1.75 2.48
N MET A 726 3.82 0.42 2.32
CA MET A 726 3.89 -0.24 1.01
C MET A 726 2.73 0.21 0.10
N LYS A 727 1.48 0.15 0.60
CA LYS A 727 0.27 0.67 -0.07
C LYS A 727 0.48 2.10 -0.55
N LYS A 728 0.84 3.02 0.35
CA LYS A 728 0.97 4.44 0.02
C LYS A 728 2.25 4.79 -0.75
N GLY A 729 3.22 3.88 -0.80
CA GLY A 729 4.32 3.89 -1.76
C GLY A 729 3.81 3.68 -3.19
N VAL A 730 3.10 2.57 -3.43
CA VAL A 730 2.42 2.29 -4.72
C VAL A 730 1.49 3.44 -5.12
N PHE A 731 0.71 3.99 -4.17
CA PHE A 731 -0.13 5.16 -4.46
C PHE A 731 0.66 6.40 -4.88
N THR A 732 1.84 6.64 -4.30
CA THR A 732 2.74 7.74 -4.72
C THR A 732 3.27 7.51 -6.15
N VAL A 733 3.54 6.26 -6.52
CA VAL A 733 3.95 5.86 -7.90
C VAL A 733 2.80 6.12 -8.89
N MET A 734 1.56 5.72 -8.55
CA MET A 734 0.37 6.03 -9.38
C MET A 734 0.11 7.55 -9.47
N MET A 735 0.29 8.28 -8.38
CA MET A 735 0.20 9.75 -8.32
C MET A 735 1.20 10.47 -9.24
N TYR A 736 2.33 9.82 -9.58
CA TYR A 736 3.31 10.35 -10.53
C TYR A 736 3.04 9.91 -11.98
N HIS A 737 2.83 8.61 -12.23
CA HIS A 737 2.75 8.13 -13.62
C HIS A 737 1.40 8.38 -14.29
N MET A 738 0.28 8.38 -13.56
CA MET A 738 -1.04 8.54 -14.20
C MET A 738 -1.21 9.91 -14.89
N PRO A 739 -0.83 11.06 -14.29
CA PRO A 739 -0.93 12.36 -14.96
C PRO A 739 -0.05 12.52 -16.20
N LEU A 740 0.89 11.60 -16.44
CA LEU A 740 1.73 11.55 -17.64
C LEU A 740 1.15 10.63 -18.74
N ARG A 741 0.12 9.82 -18.42
CA ARG A 741 -0.52 8.84 -19.31
C ARG A 741 -1.88 9.34 -19.84
N PRO A 742 -2.34 8.87 -21.03
CA PRO A 742 -1.58 8.03 -21.96
C PRO A 742 -0.40 8.79 -22.58
N GLU A 743 -0.55 10.10 -22.82
CA GLU A 743 0.55 10.97 -23.28
C GLU A 743 0.53 12.34 -22.58
N ARG A 744 1.72 12.83 -22.18
CA ARG A 744 1.92 14.06 -21.40
C ARG A 744 1.34 15.33 -22.07
N HIS A 745 1.28 15.38 -23.39
CA HIS A 745 0.90 16.58 -24.15
C HIS A 745 -0.61 16.75 -24.34
N LEU A 746 -1.41 15.77 -23.92
CA LEU A 746 -2.87 15.80 -24.05
C LEU A 746 -3.52 16.73 -23.01
N GLY A 747 -4.72 17.24 -23.34
CA GLY A 747 -5.50 18.12 -22.47
C GLY A 747 -5.83 17.48 -21.11
N PRO A 748 -6.02 18.27 -20.02
CA PRO A 748 -6.25 17.75 -18.68
C PRO A 748 -7.40 16.73 -18.55
N ALA A 749 -8.43 16.85 -19.39
CA ALA A 749 -9.57 15.93 -19.42
C ALA A 749 -9.24 14.54 -20.02
N GLU A 750 -8.22 14.43 -20.88
CA GLU A 750 -7.84 13.17 -21.55
C GLU A 750 -6.82 12.35 -20.75
N ARG A 751 -5.96 13.02 -19.98
CA ARG A 751 -4.91 12.36 -19.17
C ARG A 751 -5.52 11.60 -17.99
N ALA A 752 -4.84 10.56 -17.51
CA ALA A 752 -5.33 9.72 -16.41
C ALA A 752 -5.14 10.42 -15.06
N LEU A 753 -6.22 10.54 -14.29
CA LEU A 753 -6.27 11.30 -13.05
C LEU A 753 -6.27 10.35 -11.84
N PRO A 754 -5.19 10.25 -11.06
CA PRO A 754 -5.15 9.46 -9.82
C PRO A 754 -5.81 10.23 -8.67
N LEU A 755 -6.57 9.54 -7.83
CA LEU A 755 -7.53 10.12 -6.89
C LEU A 755 -7.50 9.40 -5.53
N HIS A 756 -7.55 10.16 -4.44
CA HIS A 756 -7.62 9.65 -3.07
C HIS A 756 -9.07 9.66 -2.56
N SER A 757 -9.86 8.71 -3.07
CA SER A 757 -11.32 8.64 -2.92
C SER A 757 -11.78 7.20 -2.76
N SER A 758 -12.90 6.98 -2.07
CA SER A 758 -13.71 5.77 -2.32
C SER A 758 -14.56 5.99 -3.57
N CYS A 759 -15.01 4.91 -4.20
CA CYS A 759 -15.84 4.96 -5.40
C CYS A 759 -16.88 3.85 -5.40
N ASN A 760 -18.11 4.16 -5.83
CA ASN A 760 -19.16 3.18 -6.07
C ASN A 760 -19.98 3.54 -7.31
N VAL A 761 -20.72 2.55 -7.83
CA VAL A 761 -21.56 2.68 -9.02
C VAL A 761 -22.99 2.19 -8.74
N GLY A 762 -23.99 2.95 -9.16
CA GLY A 762 -25.40 2.57 -9.01
C GLY A 762 -25.89 1.62 -10.10
N PRO A 763 -27.16 1.18 -10.04
CA PRO A 763 -27.74 0.22 -11.00
C PRO A 763 -27.71 0.71 -12.45
N GLU A 764 -27.85 2.02 -12.68
CA GLU A 764 -27.87 2.66 -14.00
C GLU A 764 -26.45 2.96 -14.54
N GLY A 765 -25.40 2.52 -13.85
CA GLY A 765 -24.01 2.79 -14.23
C GLY A 765 -23.50 4.19 -13.84
N ASP A 766 -24.27 4.92 -13.02
CA ASP A 766 -23.91 6.23 -12.46
C ASP A 766 -22.79 6.08 -11.41
N VAL A 767 -21.67 6.79 -11.60
CA VAL A 767 -20.48 6.64 -10.75
C VAL A 767 -20.34 7.82 -9.79
N SER A 768 -20.07 7.52 -8.52
CA SER A 768 -19.79 8.50 -7.47
C SER A 768 -18.37 8.35 -6.92
N LEU A 769 -17.66 9.47 -6.80
CA LEU A 769 -16.35 9.56 -6.15
C LEU A 769 -16.47 10.33 -4.82
N PHE A 770 -16.01 9.75 -3.72
CA PHE A 770 -16.07 10.36 -2.38
C PHE A 770 -14.65 10.68 -1.90
N PHE A 771 -14.31 11.96 -1.78
CA PHE A 771 -13.01 12.44 -1.31
C PHE A 771 -13.07 12.77 0.18
N GLY A 772 -12.00 12.53 0.92
CA GLY A 772 -11.97 12.84 2.35
C GLY A 772 -10.81 12.20 3.11
N LEU A 773 -10.49 12.77 4.27
CA LEU A 773 -9.50 12.21 5.19
C LEU A 773 -10.11 11.09 6.06
N SER A 774 -9.27 10.37 6.81
CA SER A 774 -9.72 9.36 7.78
C SER A 774 -10.76 9.94 8.74
N GLY A 775 -11.90 9.25 8.94
CA GLY A 775 -12.97 9.67 9.85
C GLY A 775 -14.01 10.65 9.28
N THR A 776 -13.83 11.11 8.03
CA THR A 776 -14.81 11.96 7.29
C THR A 776 -15.97 11.16 6.66
N GLY A 777 -15.98 9.83 6.79
CA GLY A 777 -17.08 8.98 6.31
C GLY A 777 -16.89 8.33 4.93
N LYS A 778 -15.73 8.50 4.25
CA LYS A 778 -15.44 7.89 2.92
C LYS A 778 -15.99 6.47 2.78
N THR A 779 -15.48 5.54 3.58
CA THR A 779 -15.79 4.10 3.51
C THR A 779 -17.25 3.84 3.85
N THR A 780 -17.77 4.45 4.93
CA THR A 780 -19.14 4.30 5.44
C THR A 780 -20.22 4.90 4.53
N LEU A 781 -19.85 5.78 3.58
CA LEU A 781 -20.74 6.34 2.56
C LEU A 781 -20.58 5.66 1.19
N SER A 782 -19.41 5.09 0.87
CA SER A 782 -19.26 4.25 -0.33
C SER A 782 -19.81 2.82 -0.14
N ALA A 783 -19.80 2.31 1.09
CA ALA A 783 -20.48 1.08 1.52
C ALA A 783 -22.00 1.33 1.60
N ASP A 784 -22.62 1.40 0.44
CA ASP A 784 -24.05 1.54 0.25
C ASP A 784 -24.61 0.24 -0.34
N PRO A 785 -25.47 -0.51 0.37
CA PRO A 785 -26.07 -1.75 -0.14
C PRO A 785 -26.85 -1.59 -1.46
N ALA A 786 -27.27 -0.38 -1.83
CA ALA A 786 -27.92 -0.10 -3.12
C ALA A 786 -26.95 0.06 -4.31
N ARG A 787 -25.64 0.09 -4.05
CA ARG A 787 -24.59 0.43 -5.03
C ARG A 787 -23.44 -0.59 -4.97
N LYS A 788 -22.72 -0.75 -6.07
CA LYS A 788 -21.55 -1.65 -6.11
C LYS A 788 -20.27 -0.89 -5.76
N LEU A 789 -19.53 -1.40 -4.77
CA LEU A 789 -18.25 -0.81 -4.37
C LEU A 789 -17.19 -1.06 -5.45
N ILE A 790 -16.54 -0.01 -5.92
CA ILE A 790 -15.36 -0.11 -6.80
C ILE A 790 -14.09 -0.13 -5.94
N GLY A 791 -14.02 0.68 -4.88
CA GLY A 791 -12.93 0.67 -3.90
C GLY A 791 -13.10 1.68 -2.76
N ASP A 792 -12.28 1.58 -1.71
CA ASP A 792 -12.41 2.37 -0.46
C ASP A 792 -11.47 3.58 -0.34
N ASP A 793 -10.37 3.67 -1.10
CA ASP A 793 -9.33 4.68 -0.83
C ASP A 793 -8.55 5.23 -2.05
N GLU A 794 -8.38 4.48 -3.15
CA GLU A 794 -7.45 4.84 -4.25
C GLU A 794 -7.99 4.47 -5.65
N HIS A 795 -8.15 5.46 -6.54
CA HIS A 795 -8.74 5.26 -7.88
C HIS A 795 -8.00 6.03 -8.97
N VAL A 796 -8.28 5.70 -10.25
CA VAL A 796 -7.87 6.49 -11.42
C VAL A 796 -9.06 6.72 -12.34
N TRP A 797 -9.29 7.97 -12.75
CA TRP A 797 -10.24 8.35 -13.80
C TRP A 797 -9.49 8.57 -15.12
N THR A 798 -9.67 7.67 -16.08
CA THR A 798 -9.02 7.69 -17.41
C THR A 798 -9.82 8.56 -18.39
N SER A 799 -9.57 8.42 -19.70
CA SER A 799 -10.45 8.91 -20.77
C SER A 799 -11.64 7.97 -21.04
N LYS A 800 -11.66 6.75 -20.48
CA LYS A 800 -12.68 5.71 -20.68
C LYS A 800 -13.66 5.56 -19.51
N GLY A 801 -13.17 5.74 -18.27
CA GLY A 801 -13.97 5.53 -17.07
C GLY A 801 -13.14 5.57 -15.80
N VAL A 802 -13.47 4.74 -14.81
CA VAL A 802 -12.77 4.68 -13.51
C VAL A 802 -12.35 3.25 -13.19
N PHE A 803 -11.13 3.10 -12.64
CA PHE A 803 -10.65 1.85 -12.06
C PHE A 803 -10.08 2.05 -10.65
N ASN A 804 -10.20 1.02 -9.80
CA ASN A 804 -9.55 0.96 -8.49
C ASN A 804 -8.05 0.65 -8.66
N ILE A 805 -7.19 1.27 -7.86
CA ILE A 805 -5.74 0.97 -7.84
C ILE A 805 -5.46 -0.37 -7.14
N GLU A 806 -6.36 -0.81 -6.26
CA GLU A 806 -6.12 -1.85 -5.26
C GLU A 806 -6.95 -3.12 -5.49
N GLY A 807 -6.41 -4.28 -5.12
CA GLY A 807 -7.12 -5.57 -5.10
C GLY A 807 -7.94 -5.82 -3.83
N GLY A 808 -7.94 -4.88 -2.89
CA GLY A 808 -8.58 -4.99 -1.57
C GLY A 808 -8.69 -3.67 -0.83
N CYS A 809 -9.13 -3.75 0.42
CA CYS A 809 -9.42 -2.58 1.26
C CYS A 809 -8.56 -2.59 2.53
N TYR A 810 -8.22 -1.40 3.04
CA TYR A 810 -7.43 -1.24 4.28
C TYR A 810 -8.19 -0.48 5.36
N ALA A 811 -9.34 -1.02 5.75
CA ALA A 811 -10.28 -0.43 6.69
C ALA A 811 -9.65 -0.16 8.08
N LYS A 812 -10.17 0.86 8.78
CA LYS A 812 -9.94 1.04 10.22
C LYS A 812 -10.84 0.09 11.02
N CYS A 813 -10.37 -0.36 12.18
CA CYS A 813 -11.13 -1.26 13.06
C CYS A 813 -11.55 -0.63 14.39
N ILE A 814 -11.14 0.61 14.70
CA ILE A 814 -11.55 1.33 15.91
C ILE A 814 -13.07 1.52 15.96
N ASN A 815 -13.69 1.06 17.04
CA ASN A 815 -15.13 1.10 17.32
C ASN A 815 -16.01 0.37 16.29
N LEU A 816 -15.41 -0.55 15.51
CA LEU A 816 -16.07 -1.35 14.49
C LEU A 816 -17.05 -2.35 15.13
N SER A 817 -18.31 -2.30 14.73
CA SER A 817 -19.32 -3.28 15.15
C SER A 817 -20.20 -3.69 13.98
N ARG A 818 -20.73 -4.92 14.03
CA ARG A 818 -21.45 -5.55 12.92
C ARG A 818 -22.77 -4.85 12.60
N GLU A 819 -23.34 -4.16 13.57
CA GLU A 819 -24.59 -3.40 13.45
C GLU A 819 -24.40 -2.08 12.70
N LYS A 820 -23.17 -1.54 12.70
CA LYS A 820 -22.81 -0.28 12.02
C LYS A 820 -22.30 -0.51 10.61
N GLU A 821 -21.35 -1.44 10.45
CA GLU A 821 -20.60 -1.67 9.21
C GLU A 821 -20.45 -3.18 8.95
N PRO A 822 -21.57 -3.92 8.67
CA PRO A 822 -21.60 -5.37 8.57
C PRO A 822 -20.70 -5.93 7.47
N GLU A 823 -20.65 -5.27 6.31
CA GLU A 823 -19.81 -5.68 5.16
C GLU A 823 -18.31 -5.70 5.53
N ILE A 824 -17.85 -4.70 6.29
CA ILE A 824 -16.47 -4.61 6.76
C ILE A 824 -16.23 -5.66 7.85
N TYR A 825 -17.15 -5.82 8.80
CA TYR A 825 -17.03 -6.78 9.90
C TYR A 825 -16.95 -8.23 9.39
N ASP A 826 -17.82 -8.62 8.47
CA ASP A 826 -17.87 -9.99 7.91
C ASP A 826 -16.73 -10.29 6.93
N ALA A 827 -16.03 -9.24 6.44
CA ALA A 827 -14.78 -9.37 5.70
C ALA A 827 -13.56 -9.65 6.62
N ILE A 828 -13.69 -9.58 7.95
CA ILE A 828 -12.60 -9.92 8.89
C ILE A 828 -12.63 -11.42 9.18
N ARG A 829 -12.04 -12.22 8.29
CA ARG A 829 -12.04 -13.70 8.34
C ARG A 829 -10.69 -14.28 7.95
N PHE A 830 -10.59 -15.60 7.81
CA PHE A 830 -9.40 -16.25 7.23
C PHE A 830 -9.02 -15.63 5.88
N GLY A 831 -7.72 -15.36 5.69
CA GLY A 831 -7.16 -14.58 4.58
C GLY A 831 -6.96 -13.09 4.91
N SER A 832 -7.75 -12.53 5.84
CA SER A 832 -7.62 -11.14 6.28
C SER A 832 -6.48 -10.97 7.29
N VAL A 833 -5.89 -9.77 7.36
CA VAL A 833 -4.83 -9.38 8.30
C VAL A 833 -5.31 -8.26 9.20
N LEU A 834 -5.20 -8.41 10.51
CA LEU A 834 -5.49 -7.38 11.50
C LEU A 834 -4.18 -6.78 12.04
N GLU A 835 -3.95 -5.49 11.82
CA GLU A 835 -2.74 -4.79 12.27
C GLU A 835 -3.03 -3.98 13.55
N ASN A 836 -2.29 -4.27 14.62
CA ASN A 836 -2.29 -3.60 15.91
C ASN A 836 -3.63 -3.61 16.70
N VAL A 837 -4.51 -4.59 16.46
CA VAL A 837 -5.70 -4.82 17.30
C VAL A 837 -5.34 -5.50 18.63
N VAL A 838 -6.23 -5.38 19.61
CA VAL A 838 -6.20 -6.17 20.85
C VAL A 838 -7.29 -7.25 20.79
N PHE A 839 -7.04 -8.41 21.39
CA PHE A 839 -8.01 -9.51 21.48
C PHE A 839 -7.82 -10.25 22.81
N ASP A 840 -8.87 -10.92 23.30
CA ASP A 840 -8.77 -11.77 24.49
C ASP A 840 -7.94 -13.03 24.20
N GLU A 841 -6.91 -13.29 25.01
CA GLU A 841 -5.97 -14.41 24.80
C GLU A 841 -6.63 -15.79 24.83
N TRP A 842 -7.77 -15.94 25.51
CA TRP A 842 -8.45 -17.24 25.66
C TRP A 842 -9.47 -17.51 24.55
N SER A 843 -10.44 -16.61 24.36
CA SER A 843 -11.49 -16.75 23.34
C SER A 843 -11.07 -16.27 21.95
N ARG A 844 -9.95 -15.56 21.83
CA ARG A 844 -9.41 -14.94 20.60
C ARG A 844 -10.33 -13.90 19.96
N LYS A 845 -11.39 -13.47 20.66
CA LYS A 845 -12.29 -12.40 20.20
C LYS A 845 -11.56 -11.06 20.22
N VAL A 846 -11.67 -10.33 19.12
CA VAL A 846 -11.07 -9.00 18.96
C VAL A 846 -11.90 -7.98 19.73
N ASP A 847 -11.21 -7.12 20.47
CA ASP A 847 -11.78 -5.93 21.11
C ASP A 847 -11.50 -4.74 20.18
N TYR A 848 -12.55 -4.26 19.52
CA TYR A 848 -12.48 -3.18 18.53
C TYR A 848 -12.53 -1.78 19.16
N ASP A 849 -12.96 -1.66 20.42
CA ASP A 849 -12.96 -0.39 21.17
C ASP A 849 -11.61 -0.16 21.88
N ASN A 850 -10.81 -1.21 22.08
CA ASN A 850 -9.51 -1.15 22.75
C ASN A 850 -8.37 -0.61 21.87
N VAL A 851 -8.06 0.67 22.09
CA VAL A 851 -7.01 1.43 21.39
C VAL A 851 -5.67 1.47 22.12
N SER A 852 -5.42 0.61 23.12
CA SER A 852 -4.21 0.66 23.97
C SER A 852 -2.88 0.53 23.21
N LEU A 853 -2.90 -0.12 22.03
CA LEU A 853 -1.76 -0.12 21.09
C LEU A 853 -1.76 1.10 20.15
N THR A 854 -2.93 1.48 19.64
CA THR A 854 -3.14 2.63 18.73
C THR A 854 -4.62 2.87 18.45
N GLU A 855 -5.01 4.11 18.12
CA GLU A 855 -6.29 4.47 17.50
C GLU A 855 -6.33 4.17 15.97
N ASN A 856 -5.21 3.75 15.39
CA ASN A 856 -5.07 3.34 13.99
C ASN A 856 -5.01 1.81 13.85
N THR A 857 -5.88 1.10 14.57
CA THR A 857 -6.14 -0.33 14.34
C THR A 857 -6.72 -0.53 12.94
N ARG A 858 -6.34 -1.63 12.28
CA ARG A 858 -6.63 -1.84 10.85
C ARG A 858 -6.97 -3.29 10.51
N CYS A 859 -7.71 -3.48 9.42
CA CYS A 859 -7.81 -4.76 8.72
C CYS A 859 -7.49 -4.58 7.23
N ALA A 860 -6.70 -5.49 6.67
CA ALA A 860 -6.47 -5.63 5.22
C ALA A 860 -7.13 -6.92 4.72
N TYR A 861 -8.03 -6.82 3.75
CA TYR A 861 -8.73 -7.96 3.16
C TYR A 861 -8.93 -7.78 1.64
N PRO A 862 -9.00 -8.88 0.86
CA PRO A 862 -9.26 -8.81 -0.58
C PRO A 862 -10.63 -8.20 -0.90
N LEU A 863 -10.75 -7.48 -2.01
CA LEU A 863 -11.95 -6.71 -2.37
C LEU A 863 -13.17 -7.63 -2.55
N HIS A 864 -12.95 -8.84 -3.06
CA HIS A 864 -13.98 -9.87 -3.23
C HIS A 864 -14.52 -10.47 -1.89
N TYR A 865 -14.07 -9.97 -0.73
CA TYR A 865 -14.71 -10.29 0.55
C TYR A 865 -15.93 -9.40 0.83
N ILE A 866 -16.03 -8.24 0.16
CA ILE A 866 -17.18 -7.35 0.18
C ILE A 866 -18.22 -7.84 -0.86
N PRO A 867 -19.42 -8.30 -0.45
CA PRO A 867 -20.33 -9.02 -1.36
C PRO A 867 -20.89 -8.20 -2.54
N ASN A 868 -21.00 -6.88 -2.35
CA ASN A 868 -21.43 -5.89 -3.33
C ASN A 868 -20.26 -5.27 -4.13
N ALA A 869 -19.02 -5.77 -4.00
CA ALA A 869 -17.91 -5.24 -4.80
C ALA A 869 -18.05 -5.56 -6.29
N LEU A 870 -17.64 -4.61 -7.13
CA LEU A 870 -17.51 -4.80 -8.58
C LEU A 870 -16.16 -5.50 -8.86
N ILE A 871 -16.21 -6.68 -9.47
CA ILE A 871 -15.02 -7.45 -9.88
C ILE A 871 -15.20 -7.86 -11.35
N PRO A 872 -14.28 -7.47 -12.28
CA PRO A 872 -13.15 -6.56 -12.10
C PRO A 872 -13.54 -5.17 -11.59
N ALA A 873 -12.71 -4.54 -10.76
CA ALA A 873 -13.01 -3.22 -10.18
C ALA A 873 -12.68 -2.07 -11.14
N LYS A 874 -13.29 -2.12 -12.32
CA LYS A 874 -13.23 -1.14 -13.40
C LYS A 874 -14.63 -0.94 -13.96
N ILE A 875 -14.96 0.30 -14.30
CA ILE A 875 -16.17 0.64 -15.07
C ILE A 875 -15.81 1.63 -16.18
N ASP A 876 -16.27 1.38 -17.40
CA ASP A 876 -16.11 2.29 -18.55
C ASP A 876 -17.28 3.29 -18.66
N SER A 877 -17.73 3.79 -17.50
CA SER A 877 -18.62 4.95 -17.36
C SER A 877 -17.93 6.03 -16.52
N HIS A 878 -18.37 7.28 -16.67
CA HIS A 878 -17.73 8.43 -16.03
C HIS A 878 -18.50 8.86 -14.76
N PRO A 879 -17.79 9.36 -13.73
CA PRO A 879 -18.37 10.00 -12.57
C PRO A 879 -19.39 11.09 -12.92
N SER A 880 -20.66 10.80 -12.62
CA SER A 880 -21.72 11.80 -12.60
C SER A 880 -21.61 12.69 -11.35
N ASN A 881 -21.00 12.17 -10.26
CA ASN A 881 -20.92 12.84 -8.98
C ASN A 881 -19.50 12.78 -8.36
N VAL A 882 -19.02 13.95 -7.92
CA VAL A 882 -17.80 14.12 -7.10
C VAL A 882 -18.19 14.77 -5.77
N ILE A 883 -18.01 14.05 -4.67
CA ILE A 883 -18.43 14.45 -3.33
C ILE A 883 -17.19 14.69 -2.47
N LEU A 884 -16.98 15.93 -2.06
CA LEU A 884 -15.90 16.35 -1.16
C LEU A 884 -16.41 16.29 0.29
N LEU A 885 -15.95 15.31 1.07
CA LEU A 885 -16.32 15.14 2.47
C LEU A 885 -15.42 16.00 3.38
N THR A 886 -16.04 16.88 4.15
CA THR A 886 -15.38 17.60 5.25
C THR A 886 -16.02 17.23 6.58
N CYS A 887 -15.24 17.14 7.66
CA CYS A 887 -15.76 17.08 9.02
C CYS A 887 -15.56 18.45 9.67
N ASP A 888 -16.45 19.41 9.42
CA ASP A 888 -16.32 20.76 9.95
C ASP A 888 -16.74 20.84 11.43
N ALA A 889 -15.78 20.83 12.35
CA ALA A 889 -16.04 20.98 13.79
C ALA A 889 -16.24 22.44 14.23
N PHE A 890 -16.17 23.42 13.32
CA PHE A 890 -16.60 24.80 13.58
C PHE A 890 -18.10 24.98 13.34
N GLY A 891 -18.77 24.05 12.65
CA GLY A 891 -20.22 24.10 12.42
C GLY A 891 -20.69 25.20 11.47
N VAL A 892 -19.80 25.68 10.59
CA VAL A 892 -20.01 26.81 9.68
C VAL A 892 -20.51 26.33 8.32
N LEU A 893 -19.95 25.23 7.80
CA LEU A 893 -20.22 24.78 6.42
C LEU A 893 -21.60 24.10 6.29
N PRO A 894 -22.36 24.35 5.20
CA PRO A 894 -23.65 23.71 4.98
C PRO A 894 -23.55 22.18 4.93
N PRO A 895 -24.61 21.43 5.30
CA PRO A 895 -24.63 19.97 5.19
C PRO A 895 -24.31 19.47 3.78
N ILE A 896 -24.79 20.19 2.76
CA ILE A 896 -24.51 19.97 1.34
C ILE A 896 -24.33 21.32 0.64
N SER A 897 -23.49 21.40 -0.38
CA SER A 897 -23.43 22.54 -1.31
C SER A 897 -23.04 22.12 -2.72
N LYS A 898 -23.67 22.71 -3.74
CA LYS A 898 -23.31 22.54 -5.17
C LYS A 898 -22.16 23.48 -5.51
N LEU A 899 -21.06 22.97 -6.07
CA LEU A 899 -19.84 23.73 -6.33
C LEU A 899 -19.75 24.21 -7.78
N THR A 900 -19.24 25.42 -8.01
CA THR A 900 -18.74 25.82 -9.34
C THR A 900 -17.41 25.13 -9.65
N LYS A 901 -17.00 25.11 -10.93
CA LYS A 901 -15.71 24.58 -11.40
C LYS A 901 -14.52 25.11 -10.60
N GLU A 902 -14.49 26.40 -10.32
CA GLU A 902 -13.44 27.09 -9.59
C GLU A 902 -13.49 26.75 -8.09
N GLN A 903 -14.70 26.63 -7.52
CA GLN A 903 -14.89 26.16 -6.14
C GLN A 903 -14.46 24.70 -5.96
N VAL A 904 -14.68 23.82 -6.95
CA VAL A 904 -14.13 22.45 -6.95
C VAL A 904 -12.62 22.50 -6.83
N MET A 905 -11.96 23.29 -7.68
CA MET A 905 -10.50 23.43 -7.64
C MET A 905 -10.03 24.00 -6.28
N TYR A 906 -10.68 25.05 -5.78
CA TYR A 906 -10.31 25.68 -4.50
C TYR A 906 -10.49 24.73 -3.30
N HIS A 907 -11.66 24.09 -3.16
CA HIS A 907 -11.93 23.20 -2.04
C HIS A 907 -11.17 21.87 -2.13
N PHE A 908 -10.90 21.37 -3.35
CA PHE A 908 -10.05 20.20 -3.55
C PHE A 908 -8.58 20.49 -3.20
N ILE A 909 -8.00 21.61 -3.67
CA ILE A 909 -6.65 22.05 -3.29
C ILE A 909 -6.55 22.34 -1.79
N SER A 910 -7.62 22.88 -1.17
CA SER A 910 -7.66 23.09 0.28
C SER A 910 -7.71 21.77 1.06
N GLY A 911 -8.53 20.80 0.63
CA GLY A 911 -8.69 19.51 1.29
C GLY A 911 -9.03 19.62 2.78
N TYR A 912 -10.00 20.48 3.10
CA TYR A 912 -10.33 20.88 4.47
C TYR A 912 -11.12 19.83 5.25
N THR A 913 -10.73 19.62 6.51
CA THR A 913 -11.52 19.01 7.58
C THR A 913 -11.09 19.59 8.93
N ALA A 914 -11.81 19.34 10.02
CA ALA A 914 -11.31 19.61 11.37
C ALA A 914 -10.90 18.31 12.10
N LYS A 915 -9.99 18.46 13.08
CA LYS A 915 -9.82 17.53 14.20
C LYS A 915 -10.75 17.92 15.33
N VAL A 916 -11.24 16.91 16.04
CA VAL A 916 -12.22 17.05 17.12
C VAL A 916 -11.48 17.07 18.47
N ALA A 917 -11.93 17.91 19.41
CA ALA A 917 -11.29 17.99 20.72
C ALA A 917 -11.58 16.74 21.56
N GLY A 918 -10.53 16.23 22.22
CA GLY A 918 -10.58 14.97 22.98
C GLY A 918 -10.41 13.70 22.15
N THR A 919 -10.31 13.76 20.82
CA THR A 919 -10.10 12.57 19.95
C THR A 919 -8.66 12.38 19.48
N GLU A 920 -7.73 13.19 19.98
CA GLU A 920 -6.27 13.00 19.84
C GLU A 920 -5.59 13.64 21.08
N MET A 921 -4.48 13.07 21.56
CA MET A 921 -3.75 13.62 22.71
C MET A 921 -3.28 15.07 22.45
N GLY A 922 -3.71 15.99 23.32
CA GLY A 922 -3.34 17.41 23.27
C GLY A 922 -4.28 18.32 22.47
N VAL A 923 -5.35 17.80 21.86
CA VAL A 923 -6.35 18.60 21.14
C VAL A 923 -7.52 18.96 22.07
N THR A 924 -7.51 20.18 22.62
CA THR A 924 -8.55 20.69 23.55
C THR A 924 -9.63 21.56 22.88
N GLU A 925 -9.36 22.05 21.66
CA GLU A 925 -10.30 22.83 20.84
C GLU A 925 -10.30 22.28 19.39
N PRO A 926 -11.35 22.52 18.59
CA PRO A 926 -11.36 22.20 17.15
C PRO A 926 -10.17 22.80 16.39
N GLN A 927 -9.42 21.93 15.71
CA GLN A 927 -8.27 22.36 14.90
C GLN A 927 -8.52 22.10 13.42
N ALA A 928 -8.55 23.17 12.63
CA ALA A 928 -8.60 23.07 11.17
C ALA A 928 -7.39 22.30 10.63
N THR A 929 -7.63 21.35 9.74
CA THR A 929 -6.63 20.50 9.11
C THR A 929 -6.86 20.53 7.60
N PHE A 930 -5.88 21.06 6.88
CA PHE A 930 -5.88 21.12 5.42
C PHE A 930 -4.92 20.07 4.86
N SER A 931 -5.35 19.34 3.83
CA SER A 931 -4.53 18.31 3.20
C SER A 931 -4.87 18.21 1.72
N ALA A 932 -4.06 18.88 0.89
CA ALA A 932 -4.38 19.13 -0.51
C ALA A 932 -4.82 17.88 -1.30
N CYS A 933 -5.82 18.05 -2.17
CA CYS A 933 -6.49 16.99 -2.93
C CYS A 933 -7.07 15.86 -2.04
N PHE A 934 -7.35 16.16 -0.76
CA PHE A 934 -7.66 15.20 0.31
C PHE A 934 -6.62 14.06 0.46
N GLY A 935 -5.41 14.24 -0.06
CA GLY A 935 -4.38 13.20 -0.21
C GLY A 935 -2.94 13.73 -0.07
N GLY A 936 -2.76 14.94 0.47
CA GLY A 936 -1.53 15.73 0.42
C GLY A 936 -0.20 14.96 0.57
N PRO A 937 -0.02 14.07 1.57
CA PRO A 937 1.22 13.29 1.76
C PRO A 937 1.61 12.35 0.61
N PHE A 938 0.69 12.06 -0.31
CA PHE A 938 0.86 11.10 -1.39
C PHE A 938 1.05 11.75 -2.77
N LEU A 939 0.71 13.05 -2.89
CA LEU A 939 0.83 13.79 -4.14
C LEU A 939 2.28 13.83 -4.61
N ALA A 940 2.52 13.50 -5.88
CA ALA A 940 3.83 13.59 -6.50
C ALA A 940 4.05 14.99 -7.11
N MET A 941 3.05 15.49 -7.84
CA MET A 941 3.06 16.79 -8.52
C MET A 941 2.37 17.89 -7.69
N HIS A 942 2.36 19.13 -8.17
CA HIS A 942 1.70 20.25 -7.48
C HIS A 942 0.16 20.06 -7.46
N PRO A 943 -0.55 20.34 -6.33
CA PRO A 943 -1.98 20.10 -6.20
C PRO A 943 -2.86 20.68 -7.32
N TYR A 944 -2.47 21.81 -7.88
CA TYR A 944 -3.18 22.46 -8.98
C TYR A 944 -3.39 21.54 -10.20
N HIS A 945 -2.42 20.68 -10.56
CA HIS A 945 -2.54 19.80 -11.72
C HIS A 945 -3.66 18.76 -11.56
N TYR A 946 -3.77 18.14 -10.38
CA TYR A 946 -4.85 17.18 -10.09
C TYR A 946 -6.21 17.88 -10.03
N ALA A 947 -6.26 19.11 -9.53
CA ALA A 947 -7.48 19.93 -9.48
C ALA A 947 -7.96 20.37 -10.87
N GLU A 948 -7.04 20.79 -11.75
CA GLU A 948 -7.31 21.17 -13.13
C GLU A 948 -7.83 19.98 -13.95
N MET A 949 -7.21 18.80 -13.78
CA MET A 949 -7.67 17.56 -14.39
C MET A 949 -9.06 17.14 -13.86
N LEU A 950 -9.34 17.27 -12.56
CA LEU A 950 -10.64 16.96 -11.97
C LEU A 950 -11.74 17.88 -12.53
N ALA A 951 -11.49 19.19 -12.56
CA ALA A 951 -12.41 20.18 -13.09
C ALA A 951 -12.69 19.99 -14.59
N ALA A 952 -11.64 19.73 -15.38
CA ALA A 952 -11.78 19.52 -16.83
C ALA A 952 -12.51 18.21 -17.17
N LYS A 953 -12.35 17.14 -16.37
CA LYS A 953 -13.11 15.90 -16.55
C LYS A 953 -14.59 16.07 -16.17
N LEU A 954 -14.90 16.72 -15.05
CA LEU A 954 -16.29 17.05 -14.69
C LEU A 954 -16.98 17.86 -15.80
N GLU A 955 -16.31 18.90 -16.30
CA GLU A 955 -16.80 19.74 -17.40
C GLU A 955 -17.01 18.95 -18.71
N LYS A 956 -16.04 18.12 -19.12
CA LYS A 956 -16.14 17.27 -20.33
C LYS A 956 -17.31 16.28 -20.26
N HIS A 957 -17.60 15.74 -19.08
CA HIS A 957 -18.54 14.64 -18.90
C HIS A 957 -19.89 15.07 -18.28
N GLY A 958 -20.11 16.37 -18.06
CA GLY A 958 -21.36 16.91 -17.48
C GLY A 958 -21.59 16.57 -16.00
N GLY A 959 -20.54 16.11 -15.30
CA GLY A 959 -20.63 15.67 -13.91
C GLY A 959 -20.80 16.83 -12.93
N HIS A 960 -21.40 16.54 -11.77
CA HIS A 960 -21.63 17.50 -10.70
C HIS A 960 -20.67 17.29 -9.53
N ALA A 961 -20.41 18.37 -8.80
CA ALA A 961 -19.53 18.35 -7.66
C ALA A 961 -20.15 19.02 -6.43
N TRP A 962 -19.88 18.42 -5.28
CA TRP A 962 -20.59 18.65 -4.04
C TRP A 962 -19.62 18.79 -2.87
N LEU A 963 -19.89 19.69 -1.94
CA LEU A 963 -19.23 19.73 -0.62
C LEU A 963 -20.23 19.22 0.43
N LEU A 964 -19.89 18.14 1.13
CA LEU A 964 -20.76 17.50 2.12
C LEU A 964 -20.12 17.61 3.52
N ASN A 965 -20.82 18.28 4.45
CA ASN A 965 -20.37 18.40 5.84
C ASN A 965 -20.85 17.21 6.68
N THR A 966 -19.90 16.35 7.04
CA THR A 966 -20.04 15.19 7.92
C THR A 966 -19.60 15.48 9.37
N GLY A 967 -19.30 16.75 9.66
CA GLY A 967 -18.92 17.30 10.96
C GLY A 967 -20.12 17.88 11.67
N TRP A 968 -19.98 19.07 12.24
CA TRP A 968 -20.96 19.67 13.14
C TRP A 968 -21.98 20.57 12.43
N VAL A 969 -23.17 20.65 13.02
CA VAL A 969 -24.27 21.52 12.61
C VAL A 969 -24.92 22.18 13.82
N GLY A 970 -25.39 23.42 13.65
CA GLY A 970 -26.08 24.18 14.69
C GLY A 970 -25.19 24.68 15.84
N GLY A 971 -23.88 24.72 15.66
CA GLY A 971 -22.90 25.22 16.62
C GLY A 971 -21.52 24.60 16.35
N ALA A 972 -20.48 25.21 16.91
CA ALA A 972 -19.16 24.58 16.98
C ALA A 972 -19.17 23.37 17.94
N TYR A 973 -18.11 22.55 17.90
CA TYR A 973 -17.94 21.42 18.83
C TYR A 973 -18.17 21.82 20.30
N GLY A 974 -18.94 21.01 21.03
CA GLY A 974 -19.33 21.27 22.42
C GLY A 974 -20.64 22.05 22.58
N VAL A 975 -21.17 22.66 21.52
CA VAL A 975 -22.47 23.37 21.53
C VAL A 975 -23.40 22.83 20.43
N GLY A 976 -22.88 22.69 19.21
CA GLY A 976 -23.54 21.97 18.13
C GLY A 976 -23.39 20.46 18.25
N GLU A 977 -24.11 19.73 17.40
CA GLU A 977 -24.03 18.27 17.29
C GLU A 977 -23.43 17.85 15.96
N ARG A 978 -22.82 16.66 15.91
CA ARG A 978 -22.37 16.07 14.65
C ARG A 978 -23.59 15.73 13.79
N CYS A 979 -23.55 16.10 12.51
CA CYS A 979 -24.58 15.81 11.51
C CYS A 979 -24.97 14.32 11.58
N PRO A 980 -26.23 13.99 11.91
CA PRO A 980 -26.67 12.60 12.01
C PRO A 980 -26.48 11.85 10.69
N LEU A 981 -25.83 10.68 10.74
CA LEU A 981 -25.51 9.85 9.56
C LEU A 981 -26.74 9.55 8.68
N LYS A 982 -27.94 9.49 9.29
CA LYS A 982 -29.22 9.39 8.57
C LYS A 982 -29.44 10.54 7.58
N PHE A 983 -29.20 11.79 7.99
CA PHE A 983 -29.31 12.95 7.11
C PHE A 983 -28.16 12.98 6.12
N THR A 984 -26.94 12.63 6.53
CA THR A 984 -25.79 12.52 5.61
C THR A 984 -26.05 11.52 4.47
N ARG A 985 -26.62 10.34 4.78
CA ARG A 985 -27.07 9.37 3.76
C ARG A 985 -28.19 9.93 2.90
N GLN A 986 -29.25 10.52 3.48
CA GLN A 986 -30.34 11.15 2.71
C GLN A 986 -29.89 12.28 1.76
N LEU A 987 -28.82 13.02 2.11
CA LEU A 987 -28.20 14.01 1.22
C LEU A 987 -27.41 13.35 0.08
N VAL A 988 -26.75 12.21 0.33
CA VAL A 988 -26.07 11.41 -0.69
C VAL A 988 -27.08 10.69 -1.60
N ASP A 989 -28.18 10.18 -1.05
CA ASP A 989 -29.31 9.62 -1.80
C ASP A 989 -29.87 10.66 -2.78
N ALA A 990 -30.07 11.91 -2.31
CA ALA A 990 -30.54 13.04 -3.13
C ALA A 990 -29.50 13.58 -4.14
N VAL A 991 -28.23 13.15 -4.04
CA VAL A 991 -27.19 13.34 -5.07
C VAL A 991 -27.27 12.21 -6.11
N HIS A 992 -27.50 10.97 -5.68
CA HIS A 992 -27.60 9.79 -6.55
C HIS A 992 -28.90 9.75 -7.37
N ASP A 993 -30.04 10.09 -6.78
CA ASP A 993 -31.35 10.09 -7.46
C ASP A 993 -31.59 11.32 -8.37
N GLY A 994 -30.62 12.24 -8.42
CA GLY A 994 -30.67 13.45 -9.23
C GLY A 994 -31.51 14.59 -8.65
N THR A 995 -32.15 14.44 -7.48
CA THR A 995 -32.99 15.48 -6.86
C THR A 995 -32.24 16.80 -6.69
N LEU A 996 -30.99 16.77 -6.23
CA LEU A 996 -30.15 17.97 -6.09
C LEU A 996 -29.53 18.42 -7.44
N ALA A 997 -29.34 17.49 -8.38
CA ALA A 997 -28.83 17.82 -9.71
C ALA A 997 -29.80 18.75 -10.45
N GLY A 998 -31.08 18.36 -10.47
CA GLY A 998 -32.20 19.06 -11.12
C GLY A 998 -32.84 20.21 -10.34
N LEU A 999 -32.18 20.77 -9.31
CA LEU A 999 -32.61 22.03 -8.70
C LEU A 999 -32.16 23.22 -9.57
N GLU A 1000 -33.15 24.02 -9.99
CA GLU A 1000 -32.98 25.26 -10.76
C GLU A 1000 -32.12 26.30 -10.02
N ASP A 1001 -31.56 27.28 -10.74
CA ASP A 1001 -30.56 28.18 -10.16
C ASP A 1001 -31.10 29.03 -8.98
N GLU A 1002 -32.39 29.40 -9.00
CA GLU A 1002 -33.09 30.13 -7.94
C GLU A 1002 -33.35 29.29 -6.69
N ASP A 1003 -33.39 27.96 -6.78
CA ASP A 1003 -33.55 27.06 -5.62
C ASP A 1003 -32.31 26.99 -4.73
N TRP A 1004 -31.21 27.62 -5.17
CA TRP A 1004 -29.98 27.75 -4.41
C TRP A 1004 -29.87 29.11 -3.74
N GLU A 1005 -29.17 29.11 -2.61
CA GLU A 1005 -28.83 30.31 -1.84
C GLU A 1005 -27.31 30.29 -1.59
N PRO A 1006 -26.56 31.35 -1.93
CA PRO A 1006 -25.14 31.41 -1.60
C PRO A 1006 -25.00 31.73 -0.11
N LEU A 1007 -24.24 30.90 0.63
CA LEU A 1007 -23.80 31.25 1.98
C LEU A 1007 -22.83 32.45 1.90
N PRO A 1008 -23.13 33.61 2.55
CA PRO A 1008 -22.21 34.75 2.59
C PRO A 1008 -20.82 34.39 3.15
N ILE A 1009 -19.82 35.22 2.86
CA ILE A 1009 -18.38 34.94 3.01
C ILE A 1009 -17.89 33.81 2.08
N PHE A 1010 -18.52 32.63 2.04
CA PHE A 1010 -18.02 31.45 1.32
C PHE A 1010 -18.49 31.33 -0.14
N GLY A 1011 -19.64 31.91 -0.50
CA GLY A 1011 -20.23 31.76 -1.85
C GLY A 1011 -20.73 30.34 -2.17
N LEU A 1012 -20.75 29.43 -1.18
CA LEU A 1012 -21.20 28.05 -1.35
C LEU A 1012 -22.72 27.98 -1.54
N ARG A 1013 -23.18 27.30 -2.59
CA ARG A 1013 -24.60 27.21 -2.92
C ARG A 1013 -25.28 26.12 -2.09
N MET A 1014 -26.06 26.50 -1.09
CA MET A 1014 -26.90 25.62 -0.26
C MET A 1014 -28.37 25.60 -0.77
N PRO A 1015 -29.13 24.50 -0.59
CA PRO A 1015 -30.49 24.39 -1.13
C PRO A 1015 -31.53 25.12 -0.25
N ARG A 1016 -32.40 25.93 -0.87
CA ARG A 1016 -33.51 26.64 -0.21
C ARG A 1016 -34.68 25.73 0.16
N LYS A 1017 -34.96 24.75 -0.71
CA LYS A 1017 -36.02 23.72 -0.58
C LYS A 1017 -35.57 22.64 0.41
N ALA A 1018 -36.53 22.05 1.12
CA ALA A 1018 -36.26 20.93 2.02
C ALA A 1018 -35.92 19.66 1.22
N VAL A 1019 -34.86 18.95 1.63
CA VAL A 1019 -34.50 17.63 1.07
C VAL A 1019 -35.28 16.54 1.82
N LYS A 1020 -35.70 15.49 1.11
CA LYS A 1020 -36.57 14.42 1.62
C LYS A 1020 -36.01 13.78 2.89
N GLY A 1021 -36.64 14.08 4.04
CA GLY A 1021 -36.27 13.54 5.36
C GLY A 1021 -35.25 14.36 6.14
N VAL A 1022 -34.67 15.41 5.54
CA VAL A 1022 -33.70 16.31 6.18
C VAL A 1022 -34.40 17.62 6.59
N PRO A 1023 -34.40 17.99 7.89
CA PRO A 1023 -34.99 19.25 8.37
C PRO A 1023 -34.38 20.48 7.67
N ARG A 1024 -35.23 21.42 7.26
CA ARG A 1024 -34.82 22.63 6.51
C ARG A 1024 -33.90 23.52 7.35
N GLU A 1025 -34.11 23.52 8.65
CA GLU A 1025 -33.38 24.26 9.67
C GLU A 1025 -31.91 23.84 9.73
N ILE A 1026 -31.59 22.60 9.34
CA ILE A 1026 -30.22 22.07 9.31
C ILE A 1026 -29.50 22.45 8.01
N LEU A 1027 -30.23 22.61 6.89
CA LEU A 1027 -29.66 22.94 5.58
C LEU A 1027 -29.03 24.36 5.52
N CYS A 1028 -29.52 25.29 6.34
CA CYS A 1028 -28.93 26.62 6.51
C CYS A 1028 -28.19 26.72 7.87
N PRO A 1029 -26.85 26.78 7.88
CA PRO A 1029 -26.07 26.80 9.12
C PRO A 1029 -26.48 27.89 10.12
N GLU A 1030 -26.72 29.13 9.67
CA GLU A 1030 -27.13 30.23 10.55
C GLU A 1030 -28.48 29.94 11.24
N ALA A 1031 -29.44 29.35 10.51
CA ALA A 1031 -30.71 28.92 11.07
C ALA A 1031 -30.53 27.77 12.08
N ALA A 1032 -29.63 26.83 11.79
CA ALA A 1032 -29.30 25.75 12.71
C ALA A 1032 -28.73 26.30 14.03
N TRP A 1033 -27.84 27.29 13.99
CA TRP A 1033 -27.26 27.93 15.18
C TRP A 1033 -28.33 28.64 16.02
N ARG A 1034 -29.19 29.44 15.36
CA ARG A 1034 -30.34 30.10 16.01
C ARG A 1034 -31.30 29.10 16.64
N SER A 1035 -31.54 27.94 16.02
CA SER A 1035 -32.41 26.90 16.59
C SER A 1035 -31.88 26.29 17.89
N ARG A 1036 -30.56 26.40 18.15
CA ARG A 1036 -29.90 26.01 19.41
C ARG A 1036 -29.63 27.19 20.37
N GLY A 1037 -30.22 28.36 20.10
CA GLY A 1037 -30.14 29.52 20.99
C GLY A 1037 -28.86 30.36 20.88
N GLN A 1038 -27.99 30.10 19.90
CA GLN A 1038 -26.85 30.98 19.59
C GLN A 1038 -27.28 32.15 18.70
N SER A 1039 -26.55 33.25 18.77
CA SER A 1039 -26.81 34.46 17.97
C SER A 1039 -26.22 34.39 16.56
N SER A 1040 -26.75 35.23 15.66
CA SER A 1040 -26.18 35.45 14.32
C SER A 1040 -24.70 35.88 14.40
N ALA A 1041 -24.35 36.72 15.37
CA ALA A 1041 -23.02 37.28 15.53
C ALA A 1041 -21.97 36.20 15.87
N GLU A 1042 -22.33 35.21 16.70
CA GLU A 1042 -21.45 34.08 17.01
C GLU A 1042 -21.20 33.20 15.78
N PHE A 1043 -22.24 32.96 14.97
CA PHE A 1043 -22.11 32.27 13.68
C PHE A 1043 -21.18 33.04 12.72
N TRP A 1044 -21.39 34.36 12.54
CA TRP A 1044 -20.58 35.17 11.63
C TRP A 1044 -19.13 35.35 12.11
N ALA A 1045 -18.89 35.35 13.42
CA ALA A 1045 -17.54 35.30 13.98
C ALA A 1045 -16.84 33.96 13.69
N ALA A 1046 -17.52 32.83 13.86
CA ALA A 1046 -17.00 31.51 13.51
C ALA A 1046 -16.74 31.38 12.00
N ALA A 1047 -17.66 31.86 11.17
CA ALA A 1047 -17.53 31.88 9.71
C ALA A 1047 -16.33 32.72 9.25
N SER A 1048 -16.14 33.91 9.82
CA SER A 1048 -14.99 34.77 9.54
C SER A 1048 -13.66 34.14 9.99
N LYS A 1049 -13.63 33.49 11.16
CA LYS A 1049 -12.46 32.74 11.66
C LYS A 1049 -12.09 31.59 10.70
N LEU A 1050 -13.07 30.81 10.23
CA LEU A 1050 -12.84 29.72 9.29
C LEU A 1050 -12.39 30.22 7.91
N ALA A 1051 -12.97 31.32 7.41
CA ALA A 1051 -12.59 31.94 6.14
C ALA A 1051 -11.11 32.38 6.13
N LEU A 1052 -10.63 33.00 7.21
CA LEU A 1052 -9.22 33.36 7.38
C LEU A 1052 -8.30 32.13 7.38
N LEU A 1053 -8.71 31.02 8.00
CA LEU A 1053 -7.94 29.76 8.00
C LEU A 1053 -7.84 29.16 6.59
N PHE A 1054 -8.90 29.23 5.78
CA PHE A 1054 -8.88 28.86 4.37
C PHE A 1054 -7.94 29.75 3.55
N GLN A 1055 -8.04 31.08 3.69
CA GLN A 1055 -7.18 32.03 2.99
C GLN A 1055 -5.69 31.80 3.30
N ASN A 1056 -5.33 31.76 4.59
CA ASN A 1056 -3.95 31.55 5.05
C ASN A 1056 -3.36 30.20 4.57
N ASN A 1057 -4.17 29.15 4.49
CA ASN A 1057 -3.75 27.87 3.91
C ASN A 1057 -3.54 27.96 2.38
N PHE A 1058 -4.32 28.78 1.68
CA PHE A 1058 -4.25 28.85 0.21
C PHE A 1058 -3.06 29.66 -0.31
N GLU A 1059 -2.41 30.48 0.52
CA GLU A 1059 -1.20 31.24 0.17
C GLU A 1059 -0.08 30.36 -0.40
N GLU A 1060 0.04 29.11 0.06
CA GLU A 1060 1.04 28.14 -0.42
C GLU A 1060 0.83 27.72 -1.88
N TYR A 1061 -0.42 27.71 -2.36
CA TYR A 1061 -0.79 27.23 -3.70
C TYR A 1061 -1.10 28.37 -4.68
N ALA A 1062 -1.53 29.52 -4.17
CA ALA A 1062 -1.97 30.67 -4.97
C ALA A 1062 -1.00 31.09 -6.09
N PRO A 1063 0.35 31.08 -5.93
CA PRO A 1063 1.28 31.48 -6.99
C PRO A 1063 1.25 30.63 -8.28
N GLN A 1064 0.65 29.43 -8.24
CA GLN A 1064 0.48 28.55 -9.41
C GLN A 1064 -0.99 28.35 -9.81
N CYS A 1065 -1.93 28.99 -9.12
CA CYS A 1065 -3.36 28.89 -9.40
C CYS A 1065 -3.83 30.02 -10.34
N LEU A 1066 -4.81 29.73 -11.20
CA LEU A 1066 -5.50 30.78 -11.96
C LEU A 1066 -6.23 31.75 -11.01
N PRO A 1067 -6.27 33.07 -11.30
CA PRO A 1067 -6.90 34.07 -10.43
C PRO A 1067 -8.36 33.74 -10.07
N ALA A 1068 -9.13 33.16 -10.99
CA ALA A 1068 -10.52 32.75 -10.75
C ALA A 1068 -10.63 31.66 -9.65
N VAL A 1069 -9.67 30.74 -9.57
CA VAL A 1069 -9.62 29.71 -8.50
C VAL A 1069 -9.33 30.35 -7.15
N VAL A 1070 -8.42 31.33 -7.10
CA VAL A 1070 -8.13 32.07 -5.86
C VAL A 1070 -9.34 32.91 -5.42
N GLN A 1071 -10.06 33.52 -6.36
CA GLN A 1071 -11.27 34.31 -6.12
C GLN A 1071 -12.49 33.47 -5.70
N ALA A 1072 -12.55 32.19 -6.07
CA ALA A 1072 -13.59 31.26 -5.64
C ALA A 1072 -13.45 30.79 -4.19
N GLY A 1073 -12.36 31.15 -3.50
CA GLY A 1073 -12.21 30.98 -2.06
C GLY A 1073 -13.06 31.96 -1.23
N PRO A 1074 -13.22 31.71 0.09
CA PRO A 1074 -14.02 32.56 0.95
C PRO A 1074 -13.43 33.95 1.10
N GLN A 1075 -14.30 34.95 1.12
CA GLN A 1075 -13.98 36.38 1.17
C GLN A 1075 -14.08 36.88 2.62
N ALA A 1076 -13.05 36.62 3.43
CA ALA A 1076 -13.00 37.07 4.82
C ALA A 1076 -13.12 38.61 4.91
N PRO A 1077 -13.99 39.15 5.79
CA PRO A 1077 -14.12 40.59 5.97
C PRO A 1077 -12.87 41.17 6.65
N LYS A 1078 -12.43 42.35 6.21
CA LYS A 1078 -11.23 43.01 6.75
C LYS A 1078 -11.38 43.54 8.18
N GLU A 1079 -12.61 43.71 8.65
CA GLU A 1079 -12.98 44.09 10.01
C GLU A 1079 -14.15 43.22 10.49
N ALA A 1080 -14.14 42.80 11.76
CA ALA A 1080 -15.06 41.80 12.29
C ALA A 1080 -16.49 42.30 12.62
N SER A 1081 -16.84 43.51 12.17
CA SER A 1081 -18.05 44.25 12.54
C SER A 1081 -18.98 44.58 11.35
N GLY A 1082 -18.72 44.01 10.17
CA GLY A 1082 -19.32 44.44 8.89
C GLY A 1082 -20.55 43.67 8.38
N TYR A 1083 -21.13 42.73 9.15
CA TYR A 1083 -22.32 41.95 8.76
C TYR A 1083 -23.47 42.13 9.79
N PRO A 1084 -24.74 42.02 9.36
CA PRO A 1084 -25.93 42.34 10.17
C PRO A 1084 -26.36 41.25 11.17
#